data_AF-A0A6H2CVR7-F1
#
_entry.id   AF-A0A6H2CVR7-F1
#
_cell.length_a   1.000
_cell.length_b   1.000
_cell.length_c   1.000
_cell.angle_alpha   90.00
_cell.angle_beta   90.00
_cell.angle_gamma   90.00
#
_symmetry.space_group_name_H-M   'P 1'
#
loop_
_entity.id
_entity.type
_entity.pdbx_description
1 polymer ?
#
loop_
_entity_poly.entity_id
_entity_poly.type
_entity_poly.pdbx_seq_one_letter_code
_entity_poly.pdbx_strand_id
1 'polypeptide(L)'
;MIIRRIRLLFFSLLLLLLLNAGVSFAEERLVVAIDATYAPMSFVAPNEKPEGILVELWRLWAEQTGLEVEFVHGTWEQTLEMVRSGEADIHSGLFKNKQRSEWLSFSDALYSIKSAYFYRTQSERPELNKLTDEKFGVVAGTYQYEYLQSTYPDIHITIYEDHNALLTGLISGDVDVILDEVPTIIRGVARYGWQGLVSRLASQEMANTVHAGTLKGREGLVKLINDGFRRLDPMRLSAIDERWTVNPNDRFYQQKEASATNSLTKEERLYIKDHPSISLTSTPNWPPFEMKMPDDSYAGIAADFIRLAAQKVGLKINPVFDTDWGAHMEKLKKGALDVAPGLNETAKRLEHFTFTKPYIEYYSAIFTKTETDDISKPEDLTGRTVALEDGYAIARNLPNDHPEINIMLVKTTQEALEAVSTGKADAYIGNQVVASYLIKKYTLPNLKLVSLWRTDLPGQLRFAVDKDNPILKGILQKGLDAISKKERESILSTYLDVSGFKQKIFSLSKEQWEWLKGHPRLVLGVDSQSAPFEFVDENGEYKGISSEYIRYIEDKLKTEMVRAKGLNWNEVLQYAQEGRIDILTTVVPTPERKKYLLFTDPYLSFPVVIYSPKEASLISGIDDIRGGKIAVVKGFATQEYLQTDYPGMELSLYPTVEDAINALSLGEVDWFVNDLATGSYSIEQLGVTNLKVAASTDYPMSLCMAVRKDYPELVAILNKALNSVSEEQAFEFKSKWLALKFEHGLDMKTVLTWVLPISGGILLIVGLIVLWNRKLGREISERKKAQSELAETLDSLDEKNQMLEGLSSKLSKYLSPQVYDSIFTGDRDVALSTERKKLTVFFSDIKDFTQTTDDMQPEDLTALLNHYFTEMSAIALEYGATIDKFIGDAMLMFFGDPESKGVKEDAILCVRMAFAMQKRMESLEKEWHRMGYDKPFKMRVGINTGYCNVGNFGSEVRMDYTIIGGEVNLAARLEGQADPGGVLISSETYSLVQGIVNAEEREAISVKGIRRAIQPYAIMSLRNGEGVEKDRNQTITHYQKGVDIFVDLELLNEEEREALSNRLDNIAKDLVK
;
A
#
# COMPACT_ATOMS: atom_id res chain seq x y z
N MET A 1 24.22 -85.00 42.12
CA MET A 1 23.39 -83.87 42.61
C MET A 1 23.91 -82.49 42.16
N ILE A 2 25.21 -82.32 41.87
CA ILE A 2 25.81 -81.06 41.38
C ILE A 2 25.51 -80.78 39.89
N ILE A 3 25.46 -81.82 39.05
CA ILE A 3 25.23 -81.67 37.59
C ILE A 3 23.80 -81.20 37.23
N ARG A 4 22.80 -81.47 38.09
CA ARG A 4 21.41 -81.01 37.89
C ARG A 4 21.21 -79.53 38.23
N ARG A 5 21.99 -78.97 39.17
CA ARG A 5 21.95 -77.53 39.49
C ARG A 5 22.69 -76.70 38.45
N ILE A 6 23.76 -77.24 37.85
CA ILE A 6 24.49 -76.57 36.76
C ILE A 6 23.64 -76.51 35.49
N ARG A 7 22.86 -77.55 35.15
CA ARG A 7 21.95 -77.50 34.00
C ARG A 7 20.79 -76.51 34.16
N LEU A 8 20.25 -76.33 35.36
CA LEU A 8 19.20 -75.32 35.60
C LEU A 8 19.77 -73.90 35.54
N LEU A 9 20.96 -73.66 36.09
CA LEU A 9 21.67 -72.37 35.99
C LEU A 9 22.08 -72.04 34.54
N PHE A 10 22.49 -73.04 33.75
CA PHE A 10 22.82 -72.83 32.34
C PHE A 10 21.57 -72.54 31.50
N PHE A 11 20.42 -73.17 31.82
CA PHE A 11 19.17 -72.90 31.11
C PHE A 11 18.56 -71.54 31.48
N SER A 12 18.65 -71.11 32.74
CA SER A 12 18.21 -69.76 33.12
C SER A 12 19.19 -68.66 32.66
N LEU A 13 20.49 -68.93 32.56
CA LEU A 13 21.44 -67.98 31.96
C LEU A 13 21.28 -67.88 30.42
N LEU A 14 20.98 -68.98 29.74
CA LEU A 14 20.69 -68.97 28.30
C LEU A 14 19.34 -68.31 27.98
N LEU A 15 18.34 -68.44 28.86
CA LEU A 15 17.05 -67.75 28.73
C LEU A 15 17.17 -66.24 29.00
N LEU A 16 18.06 -65.82 29.92
CA LEU A 16 18.39 -64.40 30.16
C LEU A 16 19.27 -63.80 29.06
N LEU A 17 20.11 -64.59 28.39
CA LEU A 17 20.89 -64.14 27.23
C LEU A 17 20.06 -64.10 25.93
N LEU A 18 19.01 -64.93 25.81
CA LEU A 18 18.08 -64.89 24.67
C LEU A 18 16.93 -63.88 24.84
N LEU A 19 16.71 -63.34 26.04
CA LEU A 19 15.79 -62.22 26.28
C LEU A 19 16.46 -60.84 26.12
N ASN A 20 17.78 -60.78 25.94
CA ASN A 20 18.53 -59.54 25.70
C ASN A 20 19.17 -59.46 24.30
N ALA A 21 18.75 -60.34 23.39
CA ALA A 21 19.11 -60.31 21.97
C ALA A 21 17.87 -60.16 21.09
N GLY A 22 16.91 -59.34 21.53
CA GLY A 22 16.08 -58.61 20.59
C GLY A 22 16.97 -57.53 19.99
N VAL A 23 17.63 -57.84 18.87
CA VAL A 23 18.03 -56.79 17.94
C VAL A 23 16.72 -56.16 17.49
N SER A 24 16.28 -55.14 18.21
CA SER A 24 15.34 -54.17 17.70
C SER A 24 16.03 -53.59 16.48
N PHE A 25 15.55 -53.94 15.29
CA PHE A 25 15.66 -53.02 14.17
C PHE A 25 14.90 -51.78 14.62
N ALA A 26 15.58 -50.86 15.31
CA ALA A 26 15.06 -49.52 15.51
C ALA A 26 14.89 -48.96 14.11
N GLU A 27 13.64 -48.78 13.68
CA GLU A 27 13.33 -47.94 12.53
C GLU A 27 14.08 -46.61 12.76
N GLU A 28 15.04 -46.30 11.89
CA GLU A 28 15.85 -45.07 11.98
C GLU A 28 14.91 -43.88 11.72
N ARG A 29 14.26 -43.42 12.79
CA ARG A 29 13.42 -42.22 12.81
C ARG A 29 14.34 -41.00 12.89
N LEU A 30 14.20 -40.08 11.94
CA LEU A 30 14.96 -38.83 11.92
C LEU A 30 14.16 -37.71 12.57
N VAL A 31 14.76 -37.03 13.55
CA VAL A 31 14.14 -35.90 14.22
C VAL A 31 14.55 -34.59 13.54
N VAL A 32 13.57 -33.89 12.97
CA VAL A 32 13.74 -32.64 12.24
C VAL A 32 13.17 -31.48 13.06
N ALA A 33 14.03 -30.57 13.50
CA ALA A 33 13.64 -29.35 14.18
C ALA A 33 13.11 -28.29 13.19
N ILE A 34 11.95 -27.73 13.49
CA ILE A 34 11.30 -26.66 12.73
C ILE A 34 11.03 -25.45 13.61
N ASP A 35 11.17 -24.26 13.05
CA ASP A 35 10.71 -23.05 13.73
C ASP A 35 9.17 -23.00 13.67
N ALA A 36 8.54 -22.79 14.83
CA ALA A 36 7.09 -22.75 14.98
C ALA A 36 6.43 -21.47 14.43
N THR A 37 7.20 -20.40 14.16
CA THR A 37 6.68 -19.07 13.78
C THR A 37 7.14 -18.60 12.40
N TYR A 38 7.98 -19.36 11.69
CA TYR A 38 8.61 -18.97 10.43
C TYR A 38 7.74 -19.23 9.17
N ALA A 39 6.50 -18.75 9.18
CA ALA A 39 5.56 -19.00 8.09
C ALA A 39 5.78 -18.08 6.87
N PRO A 40 5.65 -18.57 5.61
CA PRO A 40 5.14 -19.88 5.22
C PRO A 40 6.19 -21.01 5.12
N MET A 41 7.44 -20.78 5.56
CA MET A 41 8.51 -21.76 5.43
C MET A 41 8.32 -22.96 6.38
N SER A 42 8.11 -22.69 7.66
CA SER A 42 7.70 -23.69 8.65
C SER A 42 6.95 -22.99 9.78
N PHE A 43 5.85 -23.57 10.23
CA PHE A 43 5.13 -23.09 11.40
C PHE A 43 4.33 -24.23 12.02
N VAL A 44 3.91 -24.05 13.26
CA VAL A 44 2.94 -24.95 13.88
C VAL A 44 1.56 -24.35 13.68
N ALA A 45 0.74 -25.03 12.89
CA ALA A 45 -0.65 -24.67 12.73
C ALA A 45 -1.38 -24.87 14.08
N PRO A 46 -2.51 -24.18 14.32
CA PRO A 46 -3.21 -24.26 15.60
C PRO A 46 -3.71 -25.66 15.99
N ASN A 47 -3.86 -26.55 15.02
CA ASN A 47 -4.09 -27.99 15.21
C ASN A 47 -2.86 -28.76 15.77
N GLU A 48 -1.84 -28.03 16.25
CA GLU A 48 -0.53 -28.51 16.72
C GLU A 48 0.27 -29.29 15.66
N LYS A 49 -0.11 -29.21 14.37
CA LYS A 49 0.62 -29.86 13.30
C LYS A 49 1.64 -28.90 12.67
N PRO A 50 2.87 -29.37 12.44
CA PRO A 50 3.81 -28.75 11.54
C PRO A 50 3.22 -28.54 10.14
N GLU A 51 3.31 -27.32 9.62
CA GLU A 51 2.92 -26.93 8.26
C GLU A 51 3.95 -25.95 7.65
N GLY A 52 3.85 -25.74 6.33
CA GLY A 52 4.74 -24.87 5.58
C GLY A 52 5.58 -25.60 4.53
N ILE A 53 6.27 -24.83 3.70
CA ILE A 53 7.04 -25.31 2.54
C ILE A 53 8.09 -26.34 2.97
N LEU A 54 8.88 -26.05 4.00
CA LEU A 54 9.94 -26.95 4.50
C LEU A 54 9.35 -28.24 5.08
N VAL A 55 8.21 -28.14 5.77
CA VAL A 55 7.53 -29.32 6.32
C VAL A 55 7.03 -30.24 5.21
N GLU A 56 6.41 -29.69 4.16
CA GLU A 56 5.98 -30.47 3.00
C GLU A 56 7.16 -31.08 2.24
N LEU A 57 8.27 -30.35 2.10
CA LEU A 57 9.51 -30.86 1.50
C LEU A 57 10.07 -32.06 2.29
N TRP A 58 10.11 -31.98 3.61
CA TRP A 58 10.57 -33.09 4.46
C TRP A 58 9.61 -34.27 4.48
N ARG A 59 8.29 -34.04 4.43
CA ARG A 59 7.29 -35.11 4.26
C ARG A 59 7.45 -35.82 2.92
N LEU A 60 7.65 -35.06 1.84
CA LEU A 60 7.89 -35.61 0.51
C LEU A 60 9.20 -36.40 0.46
N TRP A 61 10.24 -35.91 1.14
CA TRP A 61 11.51 -36.62 1.31
C TRP A 61 11.36 -37.93 2.09
N ALA A 62 10.59 -37.93 3.17
CA ALA A 62 10.29 -39.12 3.98
C ALA A 62 9.55 -40.18 3.14
N GLU A 63 8.53 -39.76 2.39
CA GLU A 63 7.76 -40.63 1.48
C GLU A 63 8.67 -41.27 0.42
N GLN A 64 9.57 -40.50 -0.20
CA GLN A 64 10.44 -40.98 -1.27
C GLN A 64 11.54 -41.92 -0.76
N THR A 65 12.05 -41.70 0.44
CA THR A 65 13.15 -42.48 1.03
C THR A 65 12.67 -43.69 1.81
N GLY A 66 11.40 -43.68 2.26
CA GLY A 66 10.84 -44.69 3.16
C GLY A 66 11.31 -44.58 4.61
N LEU A 67 11.98 -43.47 4.96
CA LEU A 67 12.43 -43.18 6.32
C LEU A 67 11.39 -42.34 7.04
N GLU A 68 11.18 -42.60 8.33
CA GLU A 68 10.25 -41.84 9.14
C GLU A 68 10.87 -40.52 9.60
N VAL A 69 10.13 -39.41 9.43
CA VAL A 69 10.52 -38.09 9.91
C VAL A 69 9.58 -37.65 11.02
N GLU A 70 10.16 -37.36 12.19
CA GLU A 70 9.48 -36.69 13.30
C GLU A 70 9.82 -35.22 13.30
N PHE A 71 8.82 -34.36 13.52
CA PHE A 71 9.05 -32.94 13.67
C PHE A 71 8.99 -32.54 15.14
N VAL A 72 10.04 -31.86 15.60
CA VAL A 72 10.06 -31.13 16.88
C VAL A 72 10.08 -29.64 16.58
N HIS A 73 9.50 -28.83 17.46
CA HIS A 73 9.32 -27.40 17.19
C HIS A 73 9.69 -26.52 18.38
N GLY A 74 10.14 -25.31 18.09
CA GLY A 74 10.48 -24.28 19.07
C GLY A 74 10.67 -22.93 18.39
N THR A 75 11.15 -21.93 19.12
CA THR A 75 11.67 -20.69 18.50
C THR A 75 12.94 -20.99 17.71
N TRP A 76 13.34 -20.08 16.83
CA TRP A 76 14.58 -20.19 16.06
C TRP A 76 15.80 -20.61 16.92
N GLU A 77 16.05 -19.94 18.04
CA GLU A 77 17.16 -20.25 18.94
C GLU A 77 17.03 -21.63 19.59
N GLN A 78 15.81 -22.01 19.97
CA GLN A 78 15.53 -23.31 20.58
C GLN A 78 15.81 -24.44 19.58
N THR A 79 15.41 -24.28 18.31
CA THR A 79 15.63 -25.29 17.28
C THR A 79 17.11 -25.51 16.97
N LEU A 80 17.93 -24.45 17.01
CA LEU A 80 19.39 -24.56 16.89
C LEU A 80 20.00 -25.27 18.10
N GLU A 81 19.51 -25.00 19.30
CA GLU A 81 19.98 -25.65 20.52
C GLU A 81 19.57 -27.13 20.56
N MET A 82 18.38 -27.49 20.07
CA MET A 82 17.94 -28.90 19.92
C MET A 82 18.92 -29.70 19.04
N VAL A 83 19.40 -29.11 17.93
CA VAL A 83 20.40 -29.77 17.08
C VAL A 83 21.77 -29.84 17.75
N ARG A 84 22.13 -28.84 18.56
CA ARG A 84 23.40 -28.79 19.28
C ARG A 84 23.44 -29.79 20.44
N SER A 85 22.34 -29.93 21.18
CA SER A 85 22.19 -30.86 22.30
C SER A 85 21.98 -32.31 21.83
N GLY A 86 21.60 -32.50 20.55
CA GLY A 86 21.29 -33.81 19.97
C GLY A 86 19.84 -34.26 20.19
N GLU A 87 18.98 -33.37 20.68
CA GLU A 87 17.53 -33.57 20.75
C GLU A 87 16.88 -33.63 19.36
N ALA A 88 17.47 -32.95 18.37
CA ALA A 88 17.13 -33.08 16.96
C ALA A 88 18.35 -33.48 16.12
N ASP A 89 18.13 -34.28 15.08
CA ASP A 89 19.19 -34.71 14.16
C ASP A 89 19.49 -33.64 13.09
N ILE A 90 18.45 -32.91 12.70
CA ILE A 90 18.43 -32.03 11.54
C ILE A 90 17.68 -30.74 11.89
N HIS A 91 18.22 -29.60 11.51
CA HIS A 91 17.44 -28.37 11.37
C HIS A 91 16.82 -28.33 9.98
N SER A 92 15.49 -28.14 9.91
CA SER A 92 14.68 -28.30 8.69
C SER A 92 15.11 -27.43 7.51
N GLY A 93 15.49 -26.17 7.77
CA GLY A 93 16.01 -25.29 6.73
C GLY A 93 16.54 -23.99 7.31
N LEU A 94 17.77 -23.62 6.94
CA LEU A 94 18.39 -22.37 7.35
C LEU A 94 19.38 -21.86 6.30
N PHE A 95 19.68 -20.57 6.37
CA PHE A 95 20.76 -19.98 5.60
C PHE A 95 22.13 -20.37 6.17
N LYS A 96 23.08 -20.59 5.26
CA LYS A 96 24.47 -20.87 5.57
C LYS A 96 25.21 -19.57 5.88
N ASN A 97 25.80 -19.46 7.07
CA ASN A 97 26.68 -18.35 7.44
C ASN A 97 27.97 -18.85 8.12
N LYS A 98 28.90 -17.93 8.40
CA LYS A 98 30.23 -18.25 8.94
C LYS A 98 30.14 -18.87 10.34
N GLN A 99 29.37 -18.29 11.24
CA GLN A 99 29.24 -18.74 12.64
C GLN A 99 28.62 -20.14 12.74
N ARG A 100 27.54 -20.40 11.99
CA ARG A 100 26.86 -21.70 11.97
C ARG A 100 27.74 -22.77 11.33
N SER A 101 28.54 -22.41 10.32
CA SER A 101 29.51 -23.31 9.68
C SER A 101 30.65 -23.75 10.60
N GLU A 102 30.81 -23.17 11.79
CA GLU A 102 31.79 -23.64 12.77
C GLU A 102 31.38 -24.98 13.40
N TRP A 103 30.08 -25.24 13.55
CA TRP A 103 29.55 -26.41 14.26
C TRP A 103 28.47 -27.20 13.51
N LEU A 104 27.88 -26.66 12.43
CA LEU A 104 26.98 -27.37 11.52
C LEU A 104 27.67 -27.78 10.21
N SER A 105 27.23 -28.92 9.67
CA SER A 105 27.37 -29.32 8.27
C SER A 105 26.05 -29.06 7.55
N PHE A 106 26.12 -28.64 6.28
CA PHE A 106 24.95 -28.25 5.50
C PHE A 106 24.70 -29.20 4.32
N SER A 107 23.44 -29.45 4.00
CA SER A 107 23.02 -30.13 2.76
C SER A 107 23.27 -29.27 1.52
N ASP A 108 22.99 -29.84 0.34
CA ASP A 108 22.72 -29.07 -0.87
C ASP A 108 21.52 -28.13 -0.64
N ALA A 109 21.39 -27.11 -1.47
CA ALA A 109 20.28 -26.17 -1.38
C ALA A 109 18.94 -26.91 -1.58
N LEU A 110 18.08 -26.85 -0.57
CA LEU A 110 16.73 -27.41 -0.61
C LEU A 110 15.78 -26.44 -1.32
N TYR A 111 15.91 -25.15 -1.03
CA TYR A 111 15.00 -24.12 -1.53
C TYR A 111 15.77 -22.82 -1.80
N SER A 112 15.25 -21.93 -2.66
CA SER A 112 15.77 -20.57 -2.80
C SER A 112 14.68 -19.57 -2.46
N ILE A 113 14.96 -18.70 -1.49
CA ILE A 113 14.07 -17.61 -1.10
C ILE A 113 14.63 -16.32 -1.67
N LYS A 114 13.73 -15.49 -2.22
CA LYS A 114 14.06 -14.12 -2.58
C LYS A 114 13.85 -13.21 -1.37
N SER A 115 14.86 -12.41 -1.04
CA SER A 115 14.74 -11.25 -0.16
C SER A 115 14.68 -9.99 -1.01
N ALA A 116 13.90 -9.01 -0.55
CA ALA A 116 13.76 -7.72 -1.22
C ALA A 116 13.61 -6.60 -0.18
N TYR A 117 13.86 -5.38 -0.64
CA TYR A 117 13.54 -4.19 0.13
C TYR A 117 12.05 -3.84 -0.03
N PHE A 118 11.39 -3.56 1.09
CA PHE A 118 10.00 -3.14 1.15
C PHE A 118 9.90 -1.77 1.80
N TYR A 119 8.99 -0.95 1.29
CA TYR A 119 8.75 0.42 1.74
C TYR A 119 7.26 0.74 1.69
N ARG A 120 6.81 1.82 2.33
CA ARG A 120 5.40 2.25 2.25
C ARG A 120 5.07 2.77 0.86
N THR A 121 3.96 2.33 0.26
CA THR A 121 3.56 2.72 -1.11
C THR A 121 3.32 4.22 -1.27
N GLN A 122 2.94 4.92 -0.20
CA GLN A 122 2.70 6.37 -0.20
C GLN A 122 3.99 7.20 0.03
N SER A 123 5.11 6.55 0.36
CA SER A 123 6.40 7.21 0.51
C SER A 123 7.12 7.31 -0.83
N GLU A 124 8.04 8.28 -0.95
CA GLU A 124 8.91 8.39 -2.11
C GLU A 124 9.72 7.09 -2.28
N ARG A 125 9.86 6.63 -3.54
CA ARG A 125 10.54 5.36 -3.81
C ARG A 125 12.02 5.50 -3.43
N PRO A 126 12.55 4.67 -2.52
CA PRO A 126 13.95 4.78 -2.10
C PRO A 126 14.90 4.58 -3.30
N GLU A 127 15.88 5.48 -3.45
CA GLU A 127 16.93 5.39 -4.46
C GLU A 127 18.06 4.45 -4.00
N LEU A 128 18.41 3.47 -4.84
CA LEU A 128 19.30 2.34 -4.51
C LEU A 128 20.73 2.72 -4.09
N ASN A 129 21.17 3.93 -4.44
CA ASN A 129 22.49 4.50 -4.17
C ASN A 129 22.49 5.46 -2.95
N LYS A 130 21.32 5.75 -2.37
CA LYS A 130 21.15 6.61 -1.18
C LYS A 130 20.51 5.89 0.01
N LEU A 131 20.43 4.56 -0.06
CA LEU A 131 19.95 3.72 1.05
C LEU A 131 20.78 3.88 2.35
N THR A 132 21.79 4.73 2.41
CA THR A 132 22.56 4.99 3.63
C THR A 132 21.84 5.88 4.64
N ASP A 133 20.87 6.69 4.20
CA ASP A 133 20.19 7.70 5.04
C ASP A 133 18.82 7.22 5.58
N GLU A 134 18.36 6.06 5.12
CA GLU A 134 17.06 5.47 5.48
C GLU A 134 17.16 4.64 6.77
N LYS A 135 16.06 4.55 7.53
CA LYS A 135 15.98 3.64 8.70
C LYS A 135 15.58 2.24 8.25
N PHE A 136 16.45 1.26 8.51
CA PHE A 136 16.21 -0.13 8.14
C PHE A 136 15.59 -0.93 9.28
N GLY A 137 14.48 -1.60 9.01
CA GLY A 137 13.97 -2.64 9.89
C GLY A 137 14.44 -4.03 9.46
N VAL A 138 14.85 -4.84 10.44
CA VAL A 138 15.09 -6.28 10.26
C VAL A 138 14.72 -7.06 11.51
N VAL A 139 14.39 -8.34 11.36
CA VAL A 139 14.21 -9.25 12.50
C VAL A 139 15.57 -9.68 13.05
N ALA A 140 15.68 -9.74 14.39
CA ALA A 140 16.91 -10.17 15.08
C ALA A 140 17.40 -11.55 14.61
N GLY A 141 18.72 -11.75 14.52
CA GLY A 141 19.32 -13.08 14.25
C GLY A 141 19.12 -13.64 12.83
N THR A 142 18.50 -12.87 11.94
CA THR A 142 18.30 -13.24 10.53
C THR A 142 19.55 -12.97 9.69
N TYR A 143 19.61 -13.57 8.49
CA TYR A 143 20.69 -13.31 7.53
C TYR A 143 20.68 -11.85 7.06
N GLN A 144 19.50 -11.25 6.94
CA GLN A 144 19.27 -9.89 6.49
C GLN A 144 19.94 -8.89 7.45
N TYR A 145 19.86 -9.14 8.75
CA TYR A 145 20.59 -8.37 9.75
C TYR A 145 22.12 -8.43 9.54
N GLU A 146 22.69 -9.63 9.36
CA GLU A 146 24.14 -9.80 9.10
C GLU A 146 24.56 -9.15 7.76
N TYR A 147 23.71 -9.29 6.73
CA TYR A 147 23.95 -8.70 5.42
C TYR A 147 23.98 -7.18 5.47
N LEU A 148 23.00 -6.56 6.15
CA LEU A 148 22.96 -5.12 6.32
C LEU A 148 24.18 -4.63 7.11
N GLN A 149 24.54 -5.27 8.22
CA GLN A 149 25.71 -4.88 9.01
C GLN A 149 27.03 -4.98 8.24
N SER A 150 27.19 -6.01 7.40
CA SER A 150 28.44 -6.22 6.65
C SER A 150 28.53 -5.37 5.38
N THR A 151 27.41 -5.08 4.74
CA THR A 151 27.35 -4.32 3.47
C THR A 151 27.24 -2.82 3.72
N TYR A 152 26.52 -2.42 4.77
CA TYR A 152 26.23 -1.05 5.14
C TYR A 152 26.56 -0.85 6.63
N PRO A 153 27.83 -0.68 7.00
CA PRO A 153 28.20 -0.53 8.41
C PRO A 153 27.69 0.78 9.05
N ASP A 154 27.32 1.77 8.23
CA ASP A 154 26.97 3.13 8.67
C ASP A 154 25.45 3.42 8.69
N ILE A 155 24.59 2.44 8.38
CA ILE A 155 23.12 2.62 8.39
C ILE A 155 22.50 2.42 9.77
N HIS A 156 21.40 3.10 10.02
CA HIS A 156 20.60 2.88 11.23
C HIS A 156 19.70 1.65 11.04
N ILE A 157 19.99 0.58 11.79
CA ILE A 157 19.21 -0.66 11.79
C ILE A 157 18.38 -0.74 13.08
N THR A 158 17.07 -0.79 12.94
CA THR A 158 16.12 -1.10 14.01
C THR A 158 15.79 -2.58 13.98
N ILE A 159 15.99 -3.24 15.13
CA ILE A 159 15.80 -4.68 15.28
C ILE A 159 14.41 -4.94 15.84
N TYR A 160 13.65 -5.83 15.20
CA TYR A 160 12.34 -6.28 15.62
C TYR A 160 12.38 -7.73 16.12
N GLU A 161 11.45 -8.06 17.03
CA GLU A 161 11.34 -9.39 17.63
C GLU A 161 10.80 -10.42 16.63
N ASP A 162 9.86 -10.02 15.78
CA ASP A 162 9.27 -10.89 14.76
C ASP A 162 8.86 -10.12 13.48
N HIS A 163 8.44 -10.87 12.46
CA HIS A 163 8.03 -10.33 11.16
C HIS A 163 6.74 -9.48 11.24
N ASN A 164 5.88 -9.68 12.25
CA ASN A 164 4.67 -8.87 12.43
C ASN A 164 5.02 -7.49 13.01
N ALA A 165 5.91 -7.46 14.00
CA ALA A 165 6.44 -6.23 14.59
C ALA A 165 7.22 -5.43 13.53
N LEU A 166 8.02 -6.11 12.71
CA LEU A 166 8.74 -5.50 11.59
C LEU A 166 7.78 -4.85 10.58
N LEU A 167 6.74 -5.56 10.14
CA LEU A 167 5.73 -5.03 9.21
C LEU A 167 4.94 -3.86 9.80
N THR A 168 4.61 -3.94 11.08
CA THR A 168 3.92 -2.86 11.79
C THR A 168 4.82 -1.63 11.87
N GLY A 169 6.11 -1.81 12.18
CA GLY A 169 7.13 -0.76 12.16
C GLY A 169 7.29 -0.09 10.80
N LEU A 170 7.21 -0.87 9.72
CA LEU A 170 7.21 -0.31 8.37
C LEU A 170 5.95 0.52 8.11
N ILE A 171 4.77 0.05 8.49
CA ILE A 171 3.50 0.77 8.24
C ILE A 171 3.36 2.01 9.13
N SER A 172 3.84 1.95 10.38
CA SER A 172 3.74 3.03 11.37
C SER A 172 4.68 4.21 11.09
N GLY A 173 5.73 4.01 10.28
CA GLY A 173 6.77 5.03 10.07
C GLY A 173 8.02 4.86 10.92
N ASP A 174 8.11 3.80 11.73
CA ASP A 174 9.26 3.58 12.62
C ASP A 174 10.54 3.27 11.82
N VAL A 175 10.37 2.55 10.72
CA VAL A 175 11.40 2.30 9.71
C VAL A 175 10.87 2.69 8.33
N ASP A 176 11.77 3.12 7.47
CA ASP A 176 11.46 3.61 6.12
C ASP A 176 11.53 2.46 5.10
N VAL A 177 12.47 1.55 5.34
CA VAL A 177 12.71 0.37 4.51
C VAL A 177 12.87 -0.85 5.40
N ILE A 178 12.35 -2.00 4.98
CA ILE A 178 12.69 -3.29 5.59
C ILE A 178 13.34 -4.18 4.54
N LEU A 179 14.36 -4.93 4.92
CA LEU A 179 14.95 -5.97 4.08
C LEU A 179 14.51 -7.32 4.62
N ASP A 180 13.68 -8.03 3.87
CA ASP A 180 13.20 -9.34 4.30
C ASP A 180 12.77 -10.25 3.16
N GLU A 181 12.41 -11.48 3.50
CA GLU A 181 11.96 -12.53 2.60
C GLU A 181 10.59 -12.20 2.01
N VAL A 182 10.54 -12.23 0.69
CA VAL A 182 9.36 -11.95 -0.10
C VAL A 182 8.13 -12.78 0.32
N PRO A 183 8.19 -14.12 0.43
CA PRO A 183 7.00 -14.91 0.78
C PRO A 183 6.48 -14.59 2.20
N THR A 184 7.37 -14.30 3.14
CA THR A 184 7.04 -13.98 4.53
C THR A 184 6.34 -12.62 4.63
N ILE A 185 6.89 -11.59 3.96
CA ILE A 185 6.31 -10.25 3.92
C ILE A 185 4.97 -10.23 3.18
N ILE A 186 4.87 -10.87 2.01
CA ILE A 186 3.62 -10.91 1.24
C ILE A 186 2.52 -11.57 2.06
N ARG A 187 2.82 -12.68 2.76
CA ARG A 187 1.85 -13.36 3.63
C ARG A 187 1.42 -12.46 4.79
N GLY A 188 2.36 -11.78 5.45
CA GLY A 188 2.06 -10.85 6.53
C GLY A 188 1.16 -9.70 6.07
N VAL A 189 1.54 -9.02 4.98
CA VAL A 189 0.74 -7.94 4.37
C VAL A 189 -0.67 -8.43 4.01
N ALA A 190 -0.79 -9.64 3.46
CA ALA A 190 -2.09 -10.21 3.11
C ALA A 190 -2.96 -10.51 4.33
N ARG A 191 -2.37 -11.03 5.41
CA ARG A 191 -3.07 -11.32 6.67
C ARG A 191 -3.67 -10.06 7.30
N TYR A 192 -2.97 -8.93 7.21
CA TYR A 192 -3.43 -7.65 7.76
C TYR A 192 -4.32 -6.84 6.79
N GLY A 193 -4.52 -7.31 5.55
CA GLY A 193 -5.29 -6.57 4.53
C GLY A 193 -4.58 -5.32 4.02
N TRP A 194 -3.24 -5.27 4.12
CA TRP A 194 -2.42 -4.11 3.76
C TRP A 194 -1.93 -4.14 2.30
N GLN A 195 -2.62 -4.89 1.43
CA GLN A 195 -2.27 -4.92 0.02
C GLN A 195 -2.39 -3.51 -0.59
N GLY A 196 -1.31 -3.03 -1.21
CA GLY A 196 -1.24 -1.68 -1.77
C GLY A 196 -0.76 -0.59 -0.81
N LEU A 197 -0.47 -0.92 0.46
CA LEU A 197 0.20 -0.03 1.42
C LEU A 197 1.71 -0.29 1.52
N VAL A 198 2.15 -1.50 1.13
CA VAL A 198 3.56 -1.90 1.09
C VAL A 198 3.97 -2.15 -0.36
N SER A 199 5.02 -1.46 -0.79
CA SER A 199 5.65 -1.61 -2.10
C SER A 199 6.95 -2.38 -1.99
N ARG A 200 7.27 -3.18 -3.02
CA ARG A 200 8.51 -3.94 -3.16
C ARG A 200 9.44 -3.26 -4.15
N LEU A 201 10.70 -3.10 -3.78
CA LEU A 201 11.74 -2.61 -4.67
C LEU A 201 12.35 -3.77 -5.48
N ALA A 202 11.80 -4.04 -6.67
CA ALA A 202 12.18 -5.18 -7.51
C ALA A 202 13.60 -5.10 -8.12
N SER A 203 14.26 -3.94 -8.04
CA SER A 203 15.56 -3.67 -8.68
C SER A 203 16.78 -4.21 -7.91
N GLN A 204 16.61 -4.65 -6.66
CA GLN A 204 17.65 -5.36 -5.88
C GLN A 204 17.01 -6.51 -5.09
N GLU A 205 16.78 -7.61 -5.81
CA GLU A 205 16.40 -8.88 -5.19
C GLU A 205 17.65 -9.68 -4.88
N MET A 206 17.69 -10.26 -3.69
CA MET A 206 18.73 -11.19 -3.28
C MET A 206 18.14 -12.58 -3.25
N ALA A 207 18.80 -13.55 -3.87
CA ALA A 207 18.41 -14.95 -3.77
C ALA A 207 19.32 -15.64 -2.76
N ASN A 208 18.73 -16.12 -1.65
CA ASN A 208 19.42 -16.91 -0.65
C ASN A 208 18.93 -18.35 -0.71
N THR A 209 19.84 -19.29 -0.46
CA THR A 209 19.53 -20.72 -0.51
C THR A 209 19.38 -21.28 0.90
N VAL A 210 18.30 -22.04 1.10
CA VAL A 210 17.97 -22.72 2.35
C VAL A 210 18.56 -24.13 2.32
N HIS A 211 19.23 -24.51 3.40
CA HIS A 211 19.90 -25.80 3.55
C HIS A 211 19.44 -26.50 4.83
N ALA A 212 19.38 -27.82 4.82
CA ALA A 212 19.32 -28.58 6.06
C ALA A 212 20.63 -28.44 6.83
N GLY A 213 20.55 -28.31 8.15
CA GLY A 213 21.72 -28.25 9.04
C GLY A 213 21.81 -29.49 9.92
N THR A 214 22.98 -30.12 10.00
CA THR A 214 23.24 -31.23 10.92
C THR A 214 24.49 -30.94 11.74
N LEU A 215 24.59 -31.48 12.97
CA LEU A 215 25.82 -31.34 13.75
C LEU A 215 27.04 -31.88 12.99
N LYS A 216 28.17 -31.16 13.06
CA LYS A 216 29.43 -31.59 12.42
C LYS A 216 29.84 -32.99 12.87
N GLY A 217 30.42 -33.75 11.93
CA GLY A 217 30.79 -35.15 12.13
C GLY A 217 29.74 -36.16 11.64
N ARG A 218 28.55 -35.70 11.21
CA ARG A 218 27.48 -36.54 10.63
C ARG A 218 27.44 -36.49 9.09
N GLU A 219 28.58 -36.64 8.41
CA GLU A 219 28.65 -36.54 6.94
C GLU A 219 27.77 -37.58 6.21
N GLY A 220 27.59 -38.76 6.80
CA GLY A 220 26.68 -39.79 6.28
C GLY A 220 25.23 -39.31 6.20
N LEU A 221 24.78 -38.55 7.21
CA LEU A 221 23.42 -38.00 7.26
C LEU A 221 23.23 -36.89 6.20
N VAL A 222 24.21 -36.00 6.05
CA VAL A 222 24.18 -34.97 4.99
C VAL A 222 24.08 -35.60 3.61
N LYS A 223 24.85 -36.66 3.36
CA LYS A 223 24.78 -37.41 2.10
C LYS A 223 23.41 -38.04 1.87
N LEU A 224 22.82 -38.64 2.90
CA LEU A 224 21.48 -39.24 2.85
C LEU A 224 20.42 -38.18 2.49
N ILE A 225 20.46 -37.02 3.14
CA ILE A 225 19.57 -35.88 2.86
C ILE A 225 19.68 -35.48 1.38
N ASN A 226 20.90 -35.22 0.91
CA ASN A 226 21.15 -34.81 -0.49
C ASN A 226 20.66 -35.84 -1.49
N ASP A 227 20.96 -37.12 -1.27
CA ASP A 227 20.58 -38.19 -2.19
C ASP A 227 19.05 -38.40 -2.23
N GLY A 228 18.34 -38.17 -1.12
CA GLY A 228 16.88 -38.20 -1.11
C GLY A 228 16.25 -37.01 -1.84
N PHE A 229 16.71 -35.78 -1.58
CA PHE A 229 16.17 -34.58 -2.24
C PHE A 229 16.39 -34.58 -3.76
N ARG A 230 17.54 -35.11 -4.24
CA ARG A 230 17.83 -35.24 -5.68
C ARG A 230 16.91 -36.23 -6.41
N ARG A 231 16.19 -37.09 -5.68
CA ARG A 231 15.28 -38.11 -6.25
C ARG A 231 13.81 -37.68 -6.23
N LEU A 232 13.49 -36.50 -5.69
CA LEU A 232 12.12 -36.01 -5.62
C LEU A 232 11.57 -35.64 -7.00
N ASP A 233 10.28 -35.89 -7.22
CA ASP A 233 9.58 -35.55 -8.46
C ASP A 233 9.46 -34.02 -8.61
N PRO A 234 10.03 -33.43 -9.69
CA PRO A 234 9.91 -32.00 -9.97
C PRO A 234 8.47 -31.49 -10.04
N MET A 235 7.51 -32.32 -10.47
CA MET A 235 6.09 -31.92 -10.51
C MET A 235 5.53 -31.72 -9.10
N ARG A 236 5.87 -32.61 -8.17
CA ARG A 236 5.42 -32.51 -6.78
C ARG A 236 6.09 -31.34 -6.07
N LEU A 237 7.37 -31.08 -6.35
CA LEU A 237 8.08 -29.89 -5.86
C LEU A 237 7.45 -28.59 -6.37
N SER A 238 7.10 -28.53 -7.65
CA SER A 238 6.39 -27.38 -8.24
C SER A 238 5.01 -27.16 -7.61
N ALA A 239 4.26 -28.24 -7.35
CA ALA A 239 2.95 -28.17 -6.71
C ALA A 239 3.01 -27.65 -5.26
N ILE A 240 4.08 -27.99 -4.51
CA ILE A 240 4.32 -27.41 -3.18
C ILE A 240 4.51 -25.88 -3.32
N ASP A 241 5.33 -25.43 -4.26
CA ASP A 241 5.57 -24.00 -4.50
C ASP A 241 4.32 -23.23 -4.93
N GLU A 242 3.52 -23.81 -5.81
CA GLU A 242 2.28 -23.21 -6.30
C GLU A 242 1.26 -23.01 -5.17
N ARG A 243 1.24 -23.92 -4.20
CA ARG A 243 0.33 -23.86 -3.04
C ARG A 243 0.67 -22.71 -2.09
N TRP A 244 1.95 -22.50 -1.82
CA TRP A 244 2.42 -21.55 -0.80
C TRP A 244 2.86 -20.19 -1.35
N THR A 245 3.27 -20.12 -2.61
CA THR A 245 3.83 -18.89 -3.22
C THR A 245 2.92 -18.36 -4.33
N VAL A 246 2.17 -17.31 -4.01
CA VAL A 246 1.15 -16.72 -4.88
C VAL A 246 1.74 -16.16 -6.18
N ASN A 247 2.86 -15.45 -6.11
CA ASN A 247 3.50 -14.86 -7.29
C ASN A 247 4.43 -15.87 -7.99
N PRO A 248 4.18 -16.23 -9.27
CA PRO A 248 5.01 -17.19 -9.98
C PRO A 248 6.49 -16.80 -10.07
N ASN A 249 6.83 -15.51 -10.12
CA ASN A 249 8.23 -15.05 -10.21
C ASN A 249 9.03 -15.26 -8.92
N ASP A 250 8.35 -15.52 -7.81
CA ASP A 250 8.96 -15.73 -6.50
C ASP A 250 9.09 -17.22 -6.16
N ARG A 251 8.55 -18.11 -7.00
CA ARG A 251 8.67 -19.57 -6.87
C ARG A 251 10.08 -20.03 -7.23
N PHE A 252 10.57 -21.05 -6.53
CA PHE A 252 11.87 -21.67 -6.80
C PHE A 252 11.74 -22.84 -7.77
N TYR A 253 10.79 -23.74 -7.53
CA TYR A 253 10.46 -24.87 -8.39
C TYR A 253 9.50 -24.45 -9.51
N GLN A 254 9.77 -23.32 -10.14
CA GLN A 254 9.09 -22.95 -11.38
C GLN A 254 9.30 -24.08 -12.38
N GLN A 255 8.22 -24.52 -13.04
CA GLN A 255 8.42 -25.18 -14.33
C GLN A 255 9.33 -24.26 -15.13
N LYS A 256 10.50 -24.76 -15.54
CA LYS A 256 11.07 -24.27 -16.78
C LYS A 256 9.96 -24.46 -17.79
N GLU A 257 9.25 -23.39 -18.12
CA GLU A 257 8.28 -23.36 -19.22
C GLU A 257 8.92 -24.18 -20.32
N ALA A 258 8.22 -25.22 -20.79
CA ALA A 258 8.75 -26.11 -21.81
C ALA A 258 9.36 -25.22 -22.88
N SER A 259 10.70 -25.23 -22.98
CA SER A 259 11.38 -24.32 -23.90
C SER A 259 10.70 -24.49 -25.25
N ALA A 260 10.33 -23.42 -25.94
CA ALA A 260 9.64 -23.55 -27.22
C ALA A 260 10.45 -24.43 -28.18
N THR A 261 11.77 -24.57 -27.97
CA THR A 261 12.66 -25.54 -28.61
C THR A 261 12.20 -27.02 -28.51
N ASN A 262 11.54 -27.43 -27.43
CA ASN A 262 10.95 -28.77 -27.27
C ASN A 262 9.66 -28.95 -28.10
N SER A 263 8.98 -27.86 -28.46
CA SER A 263 7.79 -27.86 -29.33
C SER A 263 8.14 -27.77 -30.83
N LEU A 264 9.41 -27.55 -31.17
CA LEU A 264 9.89 -27.48 -32.55
C LEU A 264 10.02 -28.88 -33.16
N THR A 265 9.47 -29.03 -34.36
CA THR A 265 9.67 -30.18 -35.23
C THR A 265 11.15 -30.31 -35.64
N LYS A 266 11.51 -31.44 -36.24
CA LYS A 266 12.88 -31.64 -36.75
C LYS A 266 13.21 -30.67 -37.89
N GLU A 267 12.25 -30.39 -38.76
CA GLU A 267 12.40 -29.47 -39.89
C GLU A 267 12.60 -28.03 -39.42
N GLU A 268 11.83 -27.58 -38.44
CA GLU A 268 11.98 -26.23 -37.86
C GLU A 268 13.31 -26.06 -37.13
N ARG A 269 13.79 -27.09 -36.41
CA ARG A 269 15.12 -27.06 -35.78
C ARG A 269 16.25 -26.98 -36.80
N LEU A 270 16.11 -27.68 -37.93
CA LEU A 270 17.07 -27.59 -39.03
C LEU A 270 17.03 -26.19 -39.66
N TYR A 271 15.82 -25.66 -39.89
CA TYR A 271 15.63 -24.31 -40.41
C TYR A 271 16.34 -23.25 -39.57
N ILE A 272 16.16 -23.27 -38.24
CA ILE A 272 16.82 -22.32 -37.32
C ILE A 272 18.34 -22.48 -37.33
N LYS A 273 18.84 -23.72 -37.48
CA LYS A 273 20.29 -23.97 -37.59
C LYS A 273 20.86 -23.36 -38.87
N ASP A 274 20.13 -23.45 -39.98
CA ASP A 274 20.55 -22.92 -41.28
C ASP A 274 20.31 -21.40 -41.40
N HIS A 275 19.33 -20.87 -40.66
CA HIS A 275 18.93 -19.46 -40.64
C HIS A 275 18.90 -18.94 -39.19
N PRO A 276 20.08 -18.79 -38.53
CA PRO A 276 20.14 -18.42 -37.11
C PRO A 276 19.68 -16.98 -36.84
N SER A 277 19.54 -16.16 -37.88
CA SER A 277 19.05 -14.78 -37.81
C SER A 277 18.03 -14.52 -38.90
N ILE A 278 17.01 -13.75 -38.58
CA ILE A 278 15.98 -13.29 -39.52
C ILE A 278 16.01 -11.76 -39.66
N SER A 279 15.80 -11.29 -40.87
CA SER A 279 15.72 -9.87 -41.23
C SER A 279 14.27 -9.38 -41.14
N LEU A 280 14.08 -8.22 -40.50
CA LEU A 280 12.74 -7.66 -40.27
C LEU A 280 12.53 -6.40 -41.12
N THR A 281 11.31 -6.20 -41.63
CA THR A 281 10.89 -4.84 -42.01
C THR A 281 10.76 -4.00 -40.73
N SER A 282 11.38 -2.83 -40.68
CA SER A 282 11.19 -1.88 -39.57
C SER A 282 10.72 -0.53 -40.09
N THR A 283 9.58 -0.03 -39.58
CA THR A 283 9.11 1.32 -39.89
C THR A 283 9.51 2.27 -38.76
N PRO A 284 10.57 3.08 -38.92
CA PRO A 284 11.15 3.84 -37.79
C PRO A 284 10.24 4.92 -37.20
N ASN A 285 9.14 5.28 -37.88
CA ASN A 285 8.28 6.42 -37.58
C ASN A 285 6.86 6.02 -37.14
N TRP A 286 6.68 4.87 -36.49
CA TRP A 286 5.35 4.41 -36.06
C TRP A 286 5.26 4.12 -34.55
N PRO A 287 5.48 5.14 -33.69
CA PRO A 287 5.42 4.96 -32.25
C PRO A 287 3.98 4.71 -31.76
N PRO A 288 3.75 3.90 -30.71
CA PRO A 288 4.74 3.12 -29.96
C PRO A 288 4.99 1.72 -30.53
N PHE A 289 4.50 1.40 -31.73
CA PHE A 289 4.62 0.05 -32.30
C PHE A 289 6.03 -0.25 -32.80
N GLU A 290 6.61 0.65 -33.59
CA GLU A 290 7.92 0.51 -34.19
C GLU A 290 8.66 1.86 -34.19
N MET A 291 9.85 1.88 -33.61
CA MET A 291 10.68 3.07 -33.47
C MET A 291 12.15 2.73 -33.68
N LYS A 292 12.86 3.66 -34.29
CA LYS A 292 14.32 3.69 -34.28
C LYS A 292 14.80 4.65 -33.20
N MET A 293 15.54 4.14 -32.24
CA MET A 293 16.12 4.94 -31.16
C MET A 293 17.39 5.68 -31.64
N PRO A 294 17.84 6.73 -30.93
CA PRO A 294 19.03 7.49 -31.31
C PRO A 294 20.33 6.66 -31.40
N ASP A 295 20.39 5.53 -30.67
CA ASP A 295 21.50 4.56 -30.68
C ASP A 295 21.36 3.49 -31.78
N ASP A 296 20.50 3.72 -32.77
CA ASP A 296 20.11 2.78 -33.82
C ASP A 296 19.39 1.51 -33.33
N SER A 297 19.03 1.42 -32.05
CA SER A 297 18.28 0.27 -31.53
C SER A 297 16.82 0.27 -32.00
N TYR A 298 16.26 -0.93 -32.17
CA TYR A 298 14.87 -1.14 -32.58
C TYR A 298 13.98 -1.35 -31.36
N ALA A 299 13.08 -0.41 -31.12
CA ALA A 299 12.20 -0.35 -29.96
C ALA A 299 10.72 -0.24 -30.36
N GLY A 300 9.82 -0.50 -29.41
CA GLY A 300 8.38 -0.46 -29.61
C GLY A 300 7.71 -1.80 -29.36
N ILE A 301 6.38 -1.78 -29.33
CA ILE A 301 5.55 -2.94 -29.02
C ILE A 301 5.85 -4.10 -29.99
N ALA A 302 5.82 -3.85 -31.29
CA ALA A 302 6.08 -4.89 -32.29
C ALA A 302 7.52 -5.41 -32.20
N ALA A 303 8.48 -4.52 -31.93
CA ALA A 303 9.89 -4.86 -31.73
C ALA A 303 10.10 -5.80 -30.54
N ASP A 304 9.44 -5.54 -29.41
CA ASP A 304 9.58 -6.35 -28.20
C ASP A 304 8.88 -7.72 -28.34
N PHE A 305 7.70 -7.77 -28.97
CA PHE A 305 7.03 -9.04 -29.26
C PHE A 305 7.86 -9.93 -30.20
N ILE A 306 8.39 -9.40 -31.30
CA ILE A 306 9.17 -10.21 -32.24
C ILE A 306 10.51 -10.64 -31.63
N ARG A 307 11.16 -9.77 -30.83
CA ARG A 307 12.40 -10.08 -30.13
C ARG A 307 12.20 -11.24 -29.15
N LEU A 308 11.14 -11.17 -28.33
CA LEU A 308 10.85 -12.21 -27.36
C LEU A 308 10.41 -13.52 -28.03
N ALA A 309 9.55 -13.45 -29.05
CA ALA A 309 9.13 -14.63 -29.81
C ALA A 309 10.33 -15.34 -30.47
N ALA A 310 11.25 -14.58 -31.09
CA ALA A 310 12.46 -15.11 -31.69
C ALA A 310 13.40 -15.73 -30.63
N GLN A 311 13.58 -15.06 -29.49
CA GLN A 311 14.40 -15.55 -28.38
C GLN A 311 13.89 -16.89 -27.84
N LYS A 312 12.57 -17.04 -27.65
CA LYS A 312 11.95 -18.29 -27.11
C LYS A 312 12.22 -19.51 -27.99
N VAL A 313 12.42 -19.32 -29.30
CA VAL A 313 12.72 -20.39 -30.27
C VAL A 313 14.19 -20.43 -30.72
N GLY A 314 15.04 -19.54 -30.21
CA GLY A 314 16.48 -19.53 -30.52
C GLY A 314 16.88 -18.82 -31.82
N LEU A 315 16.03 -17.95 -32.36
CA LEU A 315 16.34 -17.06 -33.48
C LEU A 315 16.89 -15.71 -33.00
N LYS A 316 17.78 -15.12 -33.81
CA LYS A 316 18.17 -13.71 -33.68
C LYS A 316 17.37 -12.84 -34.66
N ILE A 317 17.16 -11.58 -34.31
CA ILE A 317 16.50 -10.61 -35.18
C ILE A 317 17.50 -9.57 -35.70
N ASN A 318 17.31 -9.14 -36.94
CA ASN A 318 18.08 -8.07 -37.58
C ASN A 318 17.12 -7.07 -38.25
N PRO A 319 16.77 -5.95 -37.59
CA PRO A 319 15.86 -4.96 -38.16
C PRO A 319 16.52 -4.20 -39.32
N VAL A 320 15.80 -4.06 -40.43
CA VAL A 320 16.18 -3.19 -41.55
C VAL A 320 15.29 -1.97 -41.54
N PHE A 321 15.87 -0.79 -41.31
CA PHE A 321 15.14 0.47 -41.24
C PHE A 321 15.04 1.10 -42.63
N ASP A 322 13.82 1.43 -43.05
CA ASP A 322 13.53 2.13 -44.30
C ASP A 322 12.26 2.97 -44.09
N THR A 323 12.26 4.19 -44.62
CA THR A 323 11.09 5.09 -44.54
C THR A 323 10.15 4.90 -45.72
N ASP A 324 10.57 4.19 -46.79
CA ASP A 324 9.71 3.80 -47.89
C ASP A 324 9.03 2.45 -47.60
N TRP A 325 7.80 2.53 -47.10
CA TRP A 325 6.98 1.36 -46.81
C TRP A 325 6.70 0.50 -48.05
N GLY A 326 6.54 1.10 -49.23
CA GLY A 326 6.30 0.38 -50.48
C GLY A 326 7.51 -0.47 -50.87
N ALA A 327 8.71 0.11 -50.78
CA ALA A 327 9.96 -0.61 -51.02
C ALA A 327 10.17 -1.75 -50.02
N HIS A 328 9.84 -1.56 -48.74
CA HIS A 328 9.89 -2.61 -47.73
C HIS A 328 8.97 -3.79 -48.02
N MET A 329 7.74 -3.52 -48.44
CA MET A 329 6.80 -4.58 -48.81
C MET A 329 7.26 -5.34 -50.05
N GLU A 330 7.87 -4.67 -51.03
CA GLU A 330 8.44 -5.35 -52.21
C GLU A 330 9.68 -6.19 -51.86
N LYS A 331 10.52 -5.75 -50.92
CA LYS A 331 11.64 -6.56 -50.41
C LYS A 331 11.13 -7.80 -49.67
N LEU A 332 10.08 -7.67 -48.86
CA LEU A 332 9.44 -8.80 -48.17
C LEU A 332 8.85 -9.82 -49.15
N LYS A 333 8.09 -9.37 -50.17
CA LYS A 333 7.50 -10.24 -51.22
C LYS A 333 8.54 -11.00 -52.07
N LYS A 334 9.77 -10.49 -52.13
CA LYS A 334 10.87 -11.08 -52.91
C LYS A 334 11.78 -11.95 -52.04
N GLY A 335 11.44 -12.14 -50.75
CA GLY A 335 12.26 -12.87 -49.79
C GLY A 335 13.59 -12.17 -49.44
N ALA A 336 13.75 -10.88 -49.76
CA ALA A 336 14.92 -10.10 -49.35
C ALA A 336 14.82 -9.61 -47.90
N LEU A 337 13.62 -9.66 -47.32
CA LEU A 337 13.35 -9.52 -45.89
C LEU A 337 12.49 -10.72 -45.47
N ASP A 338 12.67 -11.20 -44.24
CA ASP A 338 12.06 -12.46 -43.79
C ASP A 338 10.68 -12.26 -43.15
N VAL A 339 10.48 -11.18 -42.40
CA VAL A 339 9.24 -10.95 -41.64
C VAL A 339 8.88 -9.47 -41.53
N ALA A 340 7.58 -9.17 -41.59
CA ALA A 340 7.03 -7.90 -41.13
C ALA A 340 6.33 -8.07 -39.78
N PRO A 341 6.81 -7.42 -38.71
CA PRO A 341 6.29 -7.65 -37.37
C PRO A 341 4.96 -6.95 -37.09
N GLY A 342 4.61 -5.87 -37.81
CA GLY A 342 3.42 -5.06 -37.51
C GLY A 342 2.40 -4.97 -38.65
N LEU A 343 1.92 -6.10 -39.19
CA LEU A 343 1.05 -6.09 -40.39
C LEU A 343 -0.37 -6.58 -40.11
N ASN A 344 -1.37 -5.82 -40.60
CA ASN A 344 -2.77 -6.28 -40.63
C ASN A 344 -3.00 -7.29 -41.78
N GLU A 345 -3.79 -8.31 -41.50
CA GLU A 345 -4.26 -9.28 -42.50
C GLU A 345 -5.35 -8.65 -43.38
N THR A 346 -5.21 -8.75 -44.69
CA THR A 346 -6.24 -8.33 -45.67
C THR A 346 -6.29 -9.31 -46.83
N ALA A 347 -7.43 -9.37 -47.54
CA ALA A 347 -7.59 -10.26 -48.70
C ALA A 347 -6.45 -10.12 -49.72
N LYS A 348 -6.06 -8.89 -50.06
CA LYS A 348 -4.94 -8.60 -50.98
C LYS A 348 -3.58 -9.05 -50.43
N ARG A 349 -3.38 -9.01 -49.12
CA ARG A 349 -2.11 -9.42 -48.49
C ARG A 349 -1.99 -10.94 -48.38
N LEU A 350 -3.10 -11.66 -48.22
CA LEU A 350 -3.15 -13.13 -48.21
C LEU A 350 -2.75 -13.78 -49.55
N GLU A 351 -2.75 -13.00 -50.64
CA GLU A 351 -2.20 -13.43 -51.93
C GLU A 351 -0.69 -13.68 -51.84
N HIS A 352 0.03 -12.90 -51.03
CA HIS A 352 1.51 -12.88 -50.97
C HIS A 352 2.11 -13.33 -49.64
N PHE A 353 1.36 -13.25 -48.54
CA PHE A 353 1.87 -13.48 -47.18
C PHE A 353 1.03 -14.49 -46.41
N THR A 354 1.68 -15.13 -45.44
CA THR A 354 1.03 -15.90 -44.38
C THR A 354 1.25 -15.21 -43.03
N PHE A 355 0.27 -15.32 -42.12
CA PHE A 355 0.23 -14.56 -40.87
C PHE A 355 0.22 -15.46 -39.64
N THR A 356 0.84 -15.01 -38.55
CA THR A 356 0.63 -15.58 -37.21
C THR A 356 -0.72 -15.17 -36.63
N LYS A 357 -1.08 -15.75 -35.47
CA LYS A 357 -2.14 -15.21 -34.60
C LYS A 357 -1.80 -13.78 -34.18
N PRO A 358 -2.80 -12.93 -33.90
CA PRO A 358 -2.55 -11.54 -33.57
C PRO A 358 -1.89 -11.44 -32.19
N TYR A 359 -0.88 -10.59 -32.09
CA TYR A 359 -0.22 -10.33 -30.81
C TYR A 359 -0.75 -9.06 -30.13
N ILE A 360 -1.42 -8.17 -30.84
CA ILE A 360 -2.14 -7.03 -30.26
C ILE A 360 -3.33 -6.65 -31.14
N GLU A 361 -4.39 -6.21 -30.48
CA GLU A 361 -5.55 -5.59 -31.12
C GLU A 361 -5.57 -4.10 -30.81
N TYR A 362 -6.01 -3.30 -31.77
CA TYR A 362 -6.18 -1.86 -31.60
C TYR A 362 -7.43 -1.39 -32.33
N TYR A 363 -7.96 -0.26 -31.91
CA TYR A 363 -9.17 0.32 -32.50
C TYR A 363 -8.88 1.66 -33.14
N SER A 364 -9.72 2.05 -34.10
CA SER A 364 -9.84 3.45 -34.49
C SER A 364 -10.70 4.17 -33.46
N ALA A 365 -10.18 5.25 -32.88
CA ALA A 365 -10.86 6.02 -31.84
C ALA A 365 -11.01 7.48 -32.28
N ILE A 366 -12.04 8.12 -31.72
CA ILE A 366 -12.38 9.53 -31.90
C ILE A 366 -11.74 10.32 -30.77
N PHE A 367 -10.95 11.33 -31.14
CA PHE A 367 -10.30 12.26 -30.23
C PHE A 367 -10.79 13.67 -30.49
N THR A 368 -11.12 14.39 -29.42
CA THR A 368 -11.60 15.78 -29.46
C THR A 368 -10.85 16.61 -28.43
N LYS A 369 -11.14 17.91 -28.38
CA LYS A 369 -10.70 18.72 -27.23
C LYS A 369 -11.45 18.35 -25.95
N THR A 370 -10.83 18.59 -24.80
CA THR A 370 -11.41 18.26 -23.50
C THR A 370 -12.70 19.03 -23.23
N GLU A 371 -12.79 20.27 -23.69
CA GLU A 371 -13.95 21.16 -23.60
C GLU A 371 -15.07 20.85 -24.62
N THR A 372 -14.84 19.94 -25.57
CA THR A 372 -15.84 19.53 -26.56
C THR A 372 -16.73 18.44 -25.96
N ASP A 373 -17.97 18.77 -25.60
CA ASP A 373 -18.94 17.85 -24.99
C ASP A 373 -20.09 17.44 -25.92
N ASP A 374 -20.21 18.09 -27.07
CA ASP A 374 -21.23 17.85 -28.09
C ASP A 374 -20.87 16.72 -29.07
N ILE A 375 -19.64 16.18 -28.99
CA ILE A 375 -19.19 15.00 -29.73
C ILE A 375 -18.91 13.90 -28.70
N SER A 376 -19.76 12.88 -28.68
CA SER A 376 -19.68 11.76 -27.72
C SER A 376 -19.65 10.38 -28.40
N LYS A 377 -20.11 10.30 -29.65
CA LYS A 377 -20.26 9.06 -30.42
C LYS A 377 -20.06 9.34 -31.93
N PRO A 378 -19.83 8.31 -32.76
CA PRO A 378 -19.59 8.47 -34.20
C PRO A 378 -20.64 9.31 -34.94
N GLU A 379 -21.92 9.20 -34.56
CA GLU A 379 -23.03 9.89 -35.22
C GLU A 379 -22.97 11.43 -35.06
N ASP A 380 -22.30 11.91 -34.01
CA ASP A 380 -22.18 13.34 -33.70
C ASP A 380 -21.18 14.07 -34.62
N LEU A 381 -20.44 13.32 -35.46
CA LEU A 381 -19.47 13.88 -36.42
C LEU A 381 -20.09 14.44 -37.69
N THR A 382 -21.42 14.34 -37.84
CA THR A 382 -22.14 14.88 -39.00
C THR A 382 -21.90 16.39 -39.14
N GLY A 383 -21.36 16.83 -40.27
CA GLY A 383 -21.02 18.22 -40.55
C GLY A 383 -19.73 18.73 -39.88
N ARG A 384 -19.03 17.90 -39.09
CA ARG A 384 -17.78 18.26 -38.41
C ARG A 384 -16.56 18.08 -39.30
N THR A 385 -15.52 18.86 -39.03
CA THR A 385 -14.20 18.72 -39.66
C THR A 385 -13.39 17.66 -38.92
N VAL A 386 -13.09 16.56 -39.59
CA VAL A 386 -12.38 15.42 -39.03
C VAL A 386 -11.01 15.27 -39.69
N ALA A 387 -9.95 15.34 -38.88
CA ALA A 387 -8.60 15.07 -39.33
C ALA A 387 -8.38 13.56 -39.53
N LEU A 388 -7.76 13.16 -40.64
CA LEU A 388 -7.39 11.78 -40.96
C LEU A 388 -6.00 11.71 -41.61
N GLU A 389 -5.22 10.67 -41.33
CA GLU A 389 -3.95 10.46 -42.02
C GLU A 389 -4.14 10.03 -43.48
N ASP A 390 -3.44 10.72 -44.38
CA ASP A 390 -3.39 10.36 -45.78
C ASP A 390 -2.77 8.98 -45.98
N GLY A 391 -3.31 8.20 -46.91
CA GLY A 391 -2.89 6.82 -47.19
C GLY A 391 -3.41 5.74 -46.22
N TYR A 392 -4.08 6.10 -45.12
CA TYR A 392 -4.72 5.13 -44.22
C TYR A 392 -6.04 4.61 -44.79
N ALA A 393 -6.46 3.41 -44.39
CA ALA A 393 -7.69 2.80 -44.91
C ALA A 393 -8.93 3.64 -44.59
N ILE A 394 -8.96 4.26 -43.40
CA ILE A 394 -10.07 5.10 -42.98
C ILE A 394 -10.21 6.35 -43.87
N ALA A 395 -9.10 6.98 -44.26
CA ALA A 395 -9.11 8.13 -45.17
C ALA A 395 -9.63 7.80 -46.58
N ARG A 396 -9.52 6.54 -47.02
CA ARG A 396 -10.07 6.08 -48.30
C ARG A 396 -11.56 5.74 -48.25
N ASN A 397 -12.01 5.16 -47.14
CA ASN A 397 -13.35 4.60 -47.03
C ASN A 397 -14.34 5.62 -46.46
N LEU A 398 -13.92 6.38 -45.43
CA LEU A 398 -14.79 7.29 -44.70
C LEU A 398 -15.51 8.33 -45.59
N PRO A 399 -14.85 8.98 -46.58
CA PRO A 399 -15.54 9.94 -47.45
C PRO A 399 -16.65 9.30 -48.31
N ASN A 400 -16.56 8.00 -48.61
CA ASN A 400 -17.55 7.28 -49.40
C ASN A 400 -18.69 6.76 -48.52
N ASP A 401 -18.35 6.25 -47.33
CA ASP A 401 -19.31 5.67 -46.39
C ASP A 401 -20.10 6.76 -45.63
N HIS A 402 -19.48 7.92 -45.40
CA HIS A 402 -19.99 9.05 -44.61
C HIS A 402 -19.68 10.40 -45.27
N PRO A 403 -20.31 10.74 -46.41
CA PRO A 403 -20.06 11.99 -47.14
C PRO A 403 -20.46 13.25 -46.36
N GLU A 404 -21.25 13.11 -45.29
CA GLU A 404 -21.66 14.18 -44.39
C GLU A 404 -20.55 14.70 -43.46
N ILE A 405 -19.41 14.01 -43.37
CA ILE A 405 -18.28 14.40 -42.53
C ILE A 405 -17.26 15.17 -43.39
N ASN A 406 -16.84 16.36 -42.94
CA ASN A 406 -15.84 17.15 -43.66
C ASN A 406 -14.43 16.61 -43.35
N ILE A 407 -13.70 16.14 -44.35
CA ILE A 407 -12.40 15.48 -44.12
C ILE A 407 -11.22 16.44 -44.32
N MET A 408 -10.33 16.49 -43.33
CA MET A 408 -9.03 17.16 -43.39
C MET A 408 -7.92 16.11 -43.44
N LEU A 409 -7.28 15.94 -44.60
CA LEU A 409 -6.16 15.01 -44.74
C LEU A 409 -4.87 15.64 -44.19
N VAL A 410 -4.15 14.87 -43.38
CA VAL A 410 -2.85 15.25 -42.80
C VAL A 410 -1.82 14.15 -43.07
N LYS A 411 -0.53 14.45 -42.93
CA LYS A 411 0.53 13.48 -43.25
C LYS A 411 0.86 12.53 -42.10
N THR A 412 0.63 12.94 -40.86
CA THR A 412 1.02 12.18 -39.66
C THR A 412 -0.04 12.26 -38.57
N THR A 413 -0.08 11.27 -37.68
CA THR A 413 -0.95 11.28 -36.50
C THR A 413 -0.68 12.49 -35.59
N GLN A 414 0.59 12.90 -35.46
CA GLN A 414 0.94 14.10 -34.70
C GLN A 414 0.27 15.35 -35.28
N GLU A 415 0.36 15.56 -36.59
CA GLU A 415 -0.29 16.68 -37.28
C GLU A 415 -1.81 16.65 -37.11
N ALA A 416 -2.41 15.45 -37.08
CA ALA A 416 -3.84 15.26 -36.82
C ALA A 416 -4.23 15.73 -35.41
N LEU A 417 -3.47 15.30 -34.41
CA LEU A 417 -3.69 15.69 -33.01
C LEU A 417 -3.46 17.19 -32.80
N GLU A 418 -2.43 17.77 -33.41
CA GLU A 418 -2.18 19.21 -33.39
C GLU A 418 -3.32 19.99 -34.06
N ALA A 419 -3.88 19.50 -35.16
CA ALA A 419 -5.03 20.11 -35.82
C ALA A 419 -6.25 20.17 -34.91
N VAL A 420 -6.54 19.09 -34.16
CA VAL A 420 -7.62 19.08 -33.16
C VAL A 420 -7.28 20.00 -31.99
N SER A 421 -6.08 19.90 -31.43
CA SER A 421 -5.65 20.70 -30.27
C SER A 421 -5.71 22.21 -30.55
N THR A 422 -5.32 22.62 -31.76
CA THR A 422 -5.36 24.02 -32.22
C THR A 422 -6.73 24.47 -32.74
N GLY A 423 -7.71 23.56 -32.86
CA GLY A 423 -9.06 23.86 -33.36
C GLY A 423 -9.17 24.02 -34.87
N LYS A 424 -8.18 23.56 -35.65
CA LYS A 424 -8.27 23.46 -37.11
C LYS A 424 -9.17 22.31 -37.56
N ALA A 425 -9.32 21.29 -36.72
CA ALA A 425 -10.28 20.21 -36.87
C ALA A 425 -11.10 20.06 -35.57
N ASP A 426 -12.34 19.61 -35.69
CA ASP A 426 -13.24 19.38 -34.55
C ASP A 426 -12.93 18.04 -33.86
N ALA A 427 -12.50 17.04 -34.64
CA ALA A 427 -12.14 15.73 -34.15
C ALA A 427 -11.04 15.09 -35.00
N TYR A 428 -10.40 14.05 -34.46
CA TYR A 428 -9.48 13.16 -35.17
C TYR A 428 -9.97 11.73 -35.03
N ILE A 429 -9.96 10.97 -36.13
CA ILE A 429 -10.19 9.53 -36.08
C ILE A 429 -8.94 8.79 -36.53
N GLY A 430 -8.37 7.99 -35.64
CA GLY A 430 -7.29 7.09 -36.03
C GLY A 430 -6.85 6.16 -34.92
N ASN A 431 -5.64 5.63 -35.01
CA ASN A 431 -5.21 4.50 -34.18
C ASN A 431 -5.14 4.91 -32.70
N GLN A 432 -5.99 4.31 -31.86
CA GLN A 432 -6.08 4.59 -30.44
C GLN A 432 -4.72 4.53 -29.72
N VAL A 433 -3.94 3.49 -30.00
CA VAL A 433 -2.64 3.26 -29.33
C VAL A 433 -1.63 4.33 -29.70
N VAL A 434 -1.54 4.66 -30.99
CA VAL A 434 -0.63 5.71 -31.50
C VAL A 434 -1.03 7.07 -30.93
N ALA A 435 -2.31 7.40 -31.01
CA ALA A 435 -2.83 8.68 -30.59
C ALA A 435 -2.66 8.92 -29.09
N SER A 436 -3.07 7.97 -28.25
CA SER A 436 -2.91 8.06 -26.79
C SER A 436 -1.44 8.18 -26.38
N TYR A 437 -0.54 7.44 -27.03
CA TYR A 437 0.90 7.57 -26.79
C TYR A 437 1.43 8.95 -27.17
N LEU A 438 1.05 9.48 -28.34
CA LEU A 438 1.52 10.79 -28.80
C LEU A 438 0.93 11.96 -28.00
N ILE A 439 -0.33 11.89 -27.58
CA ILE A 439 -0.96 12.88 -26.68
C ILE A 439 -0.13 13.00 -25.39
N LYS A 440 0.26 11.87 -24.81
CA LYS A 440 1.11 11.84 -23.61
C LYS A 440 2.53 12.34 -23.90
N LYS A 441 3.16 11.83 -24.97
CA LYS A 441 4.54 12.16 -25.33
C LYS A 441 4.74 13.66 -25.61
N TYR A 442 3.79 14.29 -26.30
CA TYR A 442 3.86 15.71 -26.65
C TYR A 442 3.12 16.62 -25.66
N THR A 443 2.66 16.07 -24.54
CA THR A 443 1.95 16.82 -23.49
C THR A 443 0.82 17.66 -24.06
N LEU A 444 -0.18 17.01 -24.66
CA LEU A 444 -1.38 17.63 -25.21
C LEU A 444 -2.58 17.44 -24.25
N PRO A 445 -2.60 18.11 -23.07
CA PRO A 445 -3.59 17.85 -22.02
C PRO A 445 -5.01 18.29 -22.39
N ASN A 446 -5.14 19.10 -23.44
CA ASN A 446 -6.43 19.58 -23.93
C ASN A 446 -7.12 18.61 -24.88
N LEU A 447 -6.60 17.38 -25.06
CA LEU A 447 -7.21 16.35 -25.89
C LEU A 447 -7.73 15.19 -25.05
N LYS A 448 -8.89 14.66 -25.42
CA LYS A 448 -9.51 13.47 -24.81
C LYS A 448 -9.88 12.44 -25.86
N LEU A 449 -9.78 11.16 -25.51
CA LEU A 449 -10.44 10.07 -26.22
C LEU A 449 -11.92 10.10 -25.82
N VAL A 450 -12.81 10.13 -26.81
CA VAL A 450 -14.25 10.22 -26.58
C VAL A 450 -14.93 8.86 -26.75
N SER A 451 -14.72 8.22 -27.89
CA SER A 451 -15.35 6.94 -28.22
C SER A 451 -14.56 6.20 -29.30
N LEU A 452 -14.92 4.94 -29.54
CA LEU A 452 -14.39 4.18 -30.66
C LEU A 452 -15.20 4.50 -31.92
N TRP A 453 -14.52 4.68 -33.05
CA TRP A 453 -15.17 4.89 -34.34
C TRP A 453 -15.96 3.66 -34.77
N ARG A 454 -15.34 2.47 -34.63
CA ARG A 454 -15.94 1.16 -34.88
C ARG A 454 -15.35 0.11 -33.94
N THR A 455 -16.21 -0.75 -33.40
CA THR A 455 -15.83 -1.85 -32.49
C THR A 455 -15.96 -3.23 -33.13
N ASP A 456 -16.62 -3.32 -34.29
CA ASP A 456 -16.93 -4.55 -34.99
C ASP A 456 -15.75 -5.10 -35.81
N LEU A 457 -14.73 -4.27 -36.07
CA LEU A 457 -13.55 -4.62 -36.86
C LEU A 457 -12.27 -4.07 -36.21
N PRO A 458 -11.74 -4.73 -35.15
CA PRO A 458 -10.46 -4.32 -34.58
C PRO A 458 -9.32 -4.51 -35.59
N GLY A 459 -8.37 -3.57 -35.59
CA GLY A 459 -7.07 -3.77 -36.20
C GLY A 459 -6.31 -4.84 -35.42
N GLN A 460 -5.67 -5.76 -36.13
CA GLN A 460 -4.99 -6.91 -35.55
C GLN A 460 -3.58 -7.00 -36.12
N LEU A 461 -2.58 -6.65 -35.30
CA LEU A 461 -1.20 -6.76 -35.72
C LEU A 461 -0.68 -8.19 -35.54
N ARG A 462 -0.06 -8.67 -36.60
CA ARG A 462 0.43 -10.04 -36.77
C ARG A 462 1.83 -10.00 -37.39
N PHE A 463 2.59 -11.06 -37.18
CA PHE A 463 3.81 -11.29 -37.94
C PHE A 463 3.42 -11.83 -39.31
N ALA A 464 3.83 -11.13 -40.35
CA ALA A 464 3.64 -11.55 -41.74
C ALA A 464 4.95 -12.08 -42.30
N VAL A 465 4.89 -13.27 -42.88
CA VAL A 465 6.01 -13.94 -43.53
C VAL A 465 5.61 -14.18 -44.99
N ASP A 466 6.60 -14.26 -45.86
CA ASP A 466 6.38 -14.70 -47.23
C ASP A 466 5.60 -16.02 -47.28
N LYS A 467 4.60 -16.10 -48.16
CA LYS A 467 3.71 -17.26 -48.28
C LYS A 467 4.45 -18.55 -48.66
N ASP A 468 5.58 -18.42 -49.34
CA ASP A 468 6.43 -19.54 -49.74
C ASP A 468 7.36 -20.00 -48.60
N ASN A 469 7.31 -19.35 -47.42
CA ASN A 469 8.04 -19.74 -46.21
C ASN A 469 7.12 -20.03 -45.00
N PRO A 470 6.26 -21.07 -45.09
CA PRO A 470 5.36 -21.44 -43.99
C PRO A 470 6.09 -21.98 -42.76
N ILE A 471 7.33 -22.47 -42.91
CA ILE A 471 8.15 -22.99 -41.82
C ILE A 471 8.50 -21.87 -40.84
N LEU A 472 8.96 -20.72 -41.35
CA LEU A 472 9.27 -19.56 -40.51
C LEU A 472 8.03 -19.03 -39.77
N LYS A 473 6.86 -19.02 -40.42
CA LYS A 473 5.60 -18.70 -39.76
C LYS A 473 5.29 -19.66 -38.61
N GLY A 474 5.52 -20.97 -38.80
CA GLY A 474 5.34 -22.00 -37.77
C GLY A 474 6.24 -21.78 -36.55
N ILE A 475 7.51 -21.48 -36.80
CA ILE A 475 8.51 -21.16 -35.77
C ILE A 475 8.09 -19.91 -34.98
N LEU A 476 7.77 -18.81 -35.67
CA LEU A 476 7.36 -17.57 -35.02
C LEU A 476 6.03 -17.71 -34.27
N GLN A 477 5.10 -18.53 -34.76
CA GLN A 477 3.87 -18.84 -34.04
C GLN A 477 4.15 -19.55 -32.71
N LYS A 478 5.06 -20.54 -32.70
CA LYS A 478 5.45 -21.24 -31.46
C LYS A 478 6.21 -20.31 -30.51
N GLY A 479 7.02 -19.41 -31.05
CA GLY A 479 7.64 -18.32 -30.29
C GLY A 479 6.61 -17.43 -29.61
N LEU A 480 5.58 -16.99 -30.35
CA LEU A 480 4.46 -16.20 -29.82
C LEU A 480 3.62 -16.97 -28.80
N ASP A 481 3.30 -18.23 -29.05
CA ASP A 481 2.50 -19.08 -28.16
C ASP A 481 3.26 -19.38 -26.84
N ALA A 482 4.60 -19.28 -26.84
CA ALA A 482 5.45 -19.41 -25.66
C ALA A 482 5.66 -18.10 -24.89
N ILE A 483 5.09 -16.97 -25.35
CA ILE A 483 5.05 -15.72 -24.58
C ILE A 483 3.91 -15.84 -23.57
N SER A 484 4.25 -15.81 -22.28
CA SER A 484 3.28 -15.86 -21.20
C SER A 484 2.38 -14.62 -21.17
N LYS A 485 1.21 -14.75 -20.54
CA LYS A 485 0.29 -13.60 -20.31
C LYS A 485 1.01 -12.45 -19.60
N LYS A 486 1.89 -12.76 -18.65
CA LYS A 486 2.66 -11.78 -17.87
C LYS A 486 3.71 -11.04 -18.71
N GLU A 487 4.46 -11.75 -19.55
CA GLU A 487 5.42 -11.12 -20.48
C GLU A 487 4.70 -10.19 -21.45
N ARG A 488 3.54 -10.62 -21.97
CA ARG A 488 2.67 -9.80 -22.81
C ARG A 488 2.21 -8.53 -22.07
N GLU A 489 1.75 -8.65 -20.83
CA GLU A 489 1.36 -7.49 -20.01
C GLU A 489 2.55 -6.54 -19.75
N SER A 490 3.73 -7.10 -19.46
CA SER A 490 4.96 -6.32 -19.25
C SER A 490 5.31 -5.47 -20.48
N ILE A 491 5.34 -6.07 -21.67
CA ILE A 491 5.62 -5.35 -22.93
C ILE A 491 4.61 -4.21 -23.12
N LEU A 492 3.33 -4.48 -22.93
CA LEU A 492 2.28 -3.48 -23.14
C LEU A 492 2.38 -2.33 -22.12
N SER A 493 2.64 -2.63 -20.84
CA SER A 493 2.77 -1.62 -19.79
C SER A 493 3.96 -0.67 -19.96
N THR A 494 4.99 -1.08 -20.70
CA THR A 494 6.16 -0.22 -21.00
C THR A 494 5.77 0.97 -21.89
N TYR A 495 4.85 0.76 -22.83
CA TYR A 495 4.50 1.77 -23.84
C TYR A 495 3.12 2.39 -23.63
N LEU A 496 2.23 1.68 -22.95
CA LEU A 496 0.87 2.11 -22.70
C LEU A 496 0.75 2.48 -21.23
N ASP A 497 0.26 3.68 -20.96
CA ASP A 497 -0.11 4.04 -19.60
C ASP A 497 -1.30 3.16 -19.19
N VAL A 498 -1.04 2.23 -18.26
CA VAL A 498 -2.04 1.28 -17.81
C VAL A 498 -3.22 2.02 -17.16
N SER A 499 -3.08 3.27 -16.70
CA SER A 499 -4.20 4.07 -16.17
C SER A 499 -5.13 4.62 -17.26
N GLY A 500 -4.58 5.16 -18.36
CA GLY A 500 -5.34 5.68 -19.50
C GLY A 500 -5.91 4.57 -20.40
N PHE A 501 -5.26 3.40 -20.45
CA PHE A 501 -5.79 2.19 -21.08
C PHE A 501 -6.63 1.30 -20.14
N LYS A 502 -6.62 1.55 -18.82
CA LYS A 502 -7.53 0.90 -17.84
C LYS A 502 -8.96 1.37 -17.97
N GLN A 503 -9.25 2.45 -18.70
CA GLN A 503 -10.54 2.53 -19.37
C GLN A 503 -10.57 1.42 -20.44
N LYS A 504 -10.84 0.18 -19.99
CA LYS A 504 -11.37 -0.88 -20.85
C LYS A 504 -12.59 -0.27 -21.50
N ILE A 505 -12.43 0.18 -22.75
CA ILE A 505 -13.54 0.77 -23.48
C ILE A 505 -14.56 -0.34 -23.64
N PHE A 506 -15.61 -0.22 -22.85
CA PHE A 506 -16.70 -1.17 -22.79
C PHE A 506 -17.27 -1.33 -24.20
N SER A 507 -17.15 -2.53 -24.77
CA SER A 507 -17.64 -2.84 -26.11
C SER A 507 -18.19 -4.26 -26.17
N LEU A 508 -19.39 -4.36 -26.75
CA LEU A 508 -20.06 -5.63 -27.00
C LEU A 508 -19.89 -6.01 -28.47
N SER A 509 -19.80 -7.31 -28.75
CA SER A 509 -19.85 -7.80 -30.13
C SER A 509 -21.24 -7.57 -30.72
N LYS A 510 -21.36 -7.70 -32.05
CA LYS A 510 -22.65 -7.58 -32.72
C LYS A 510 -23.66 -8.60 -32.18
N GLU A 511 -23.23 -9.84 -31.99
CA GLU A 511 -24.06 -10.94 -31.47
C GLU A 511 -24.54 -10.66 -30.05
N GLN A 512 -23.68 -10.08 -29.21
CA GLN A 512 -24.02 -9.68 -27.83
C GLN A 512 -25.03 -8.52 -27.81
N TRP A 513 -24.88 -7.55 -28.71
CA TRP A 513 -25.84 -6.46 -28.86
C TRP A 513 -27.20 -6.94 -29.36
N GLU A 514 -27.22 -7.86 -30.33
CA GLU A 514 -28.45 -8.48 -30.83
C GLU A 514 -29.13 -9.31 -29.73
N TRP A 515 -28.34 -10.03 -28.92
CA TRP A 515 -28.84 -10.77 -27.77
C TRP A 515 -29.51 -9.84 -26.74
N LEU A 516 -28.88 -8.72 -26.36
CA LEU A 516 -29.47 -7.75 -25.43
C LEU A 516 -30.76 -7.14 -25.97
N LYS A 517 -30.81 -6.81 -27.27
CA LYS A 517 -32.03 -6.30 -27.91
C LYS A 517 -33.17 -7.32 -27.87
N GLY A 518 -32.86 -8.61 -27.93
CA GLY A 518 -33.82 -9.70 -27.76
C GLY A 518 -34.31 -9.89 -26.32
N HIS A 519 -33.58 -9.38 -25.34
CA HIS A 519 -33.85 -9.52 -23.90
C HIS A 519 -33.87 -8.16 -23.21
N PRO A 520 -34.81 -7.26 -23.55
CA PRO A 520 -34.81 -5.86 -23.11
C PRO A 520 -35.03 -5.67 -21.60
N ARG A 521 -35.50 -6.72 -20.93
CA ARG A 521 -35.79 -6.71 -19.49
C ARG A 521 -35.24 -7.98 -18.86
N LEU A 522 -34.38 -7.81 -17.85
CA LEU A 522 -33.77 -8.89 -17.09
C LEU A 522 -34.28 -8.87 -15.64
N VAL A 523 -34.66 -10.03 -15.10
CA VAL A 523 -35.19 -10.14 -13.73
C VAL A 523 -34.06 -10.41 -12.74
N LEU A 524 -33.92 -9.52 -11.75
CA LEU A 524 -32.93 -9.66 -10.67
C LEU A 524 -33.53 -10.38 -9.46
N GLY A 525 -32.80 -11.37 -8.95
CA GLY A 525 -33.00 -11.97 -7.64
C GLY A 525 -31.99 -11.41 -6.66
N VAL A 526 -32.48 -10.84 -5.57
CA VAL A 526 -31.66 -10.19 -4.55
C VAL A 526 -31.89 -10.83 -3.19
N ASP A 527 -30.87 -10.89 -2.36
CA ASP A 527 -31.05 -11.19 -0.93
C ASP A 527 -31.41 -9.89 -0.19
N SER A 528 -32.67 -9.72 0.21
CA SER A 528 -33.10 -8.50 0.89
C SER A 528 -32.43 -8.26 2.25
N GLN A 529 -31.74 -9.25 2.82
CA GLN A 529 -31.16 -9.21 4.15
C GLN A 529 -29.62 -9.29 4.16
N SER A 530 -28.96 -9.25 3.00
CA SER A 530 -27.51 -9.36 2.87
C SER A 530 -26.80 -8.00 2.91
N ALA A 531 -27.25 -7.10 3.80
CA ALA A 531 -26.57 -5.82 4.02
C ALA A 531 -25.16 -6.06 4.60
N PRO A 532 -24.11 -5.35 4.14
CA PRO A 532 -24.15 -4.16 3.28
C PRO A 532 -24.02 -4.44 1.78
N PHE A 533 -23.95 -5.70 1.34
CA PHE A 533 -23.75 -6.03 -0.07
C PHE A 533 -24.98 -5.76 -0.92
N GLU A 534 -26.13 -6.22 -0.46
CA GLU A 534 -27.40 -6.08 -1.15
C GLU A 534 -28.55 -6.18 -0.14
N PHE A 535 -29.46 -5.22 -0.16
CA PHE A 535 -30.63 -5.23 0.72
C PHE A 535 -31.73 -4.32 0.18
N VAL A 536 -32.90 -4.39 0.82
CA VAL A 536 -34.05 -3.54 0.49
C VAL A 536 -34.40 -2.73 1.72
N ASP A 537 -34.47 -1.41 1.58
CA ASP A 537 -34.84 -0.53 2.70
C ASP A 537 -36.35 -0.50 2.96
N GLU A 538 -36.77 0.23 3.99
CA GLU A 538 -38.18 0.38 4.38
C GLU A 538 -39.06 0.98 3.27
N ASN A 539 -38.47 1.74 2.34
CA ASN A 539 -39.17 2.33 1.20
C ASN A 539 -39.27 1.36 0.01
N GLY A 540 -38.69 0.16 0.12
CA GLY A 540 -38.67 -0.85 -0.93
C GLY A 540 -37.58 -0.63 -1.99
N GLU A 541 -36.64 0.29 -1.75
CA GLU A 541 -35.53 0.60 -2.66
C GLU A 541 -34.39 -0.41 -2.53
N TYR A 542 -33.80 -0.78 -3.66
CA TYR A 542 -32.65 -1.68 -3.71
C TYR A 542 -31.35 -0.93 -3.39
N LYS A 543 -30.67 -1.33 -2.32
CA LYS A 543 -29.50 -0.67 -1.74
C LYS A 543 -28.38 -1.65 -1.46
N GLY A 544 -27.21 -1.13 -1.12
CA GLY A 544 -25.98 -1.90 -0.89
C GLY A 544 -24.97 -1.78 -2.03
N ILE A 545 -23.79 -2.36 -1.83
CA ILE A 545 -22.65 -2.27 -2.75
C ILE A 545 -23.04 -2.77 -4.15
N SER A 546 -23.70 -3.92 -4.25
CA SER A 546 -24.12 -4.49 -5.53
C SER A 546 -25.14 -3.63 -6.28
N SER A 547 -25.95 -2.82 -5.59
CA SER A 547 -26.87 -1.88 -6.25
C SER A 547 -26.15 -0.78 -7.03
N GLU A 548 -24.95 -0.38 -6.58
CA GLU A 548 -24.09 0.57 -7.31
C GLU A 548 -23.55 -0.07 -8.58
N TYR A 549 -23.10 -1.34 -8.49
CA TYR A 549 -22.67 -2.11 -9.66
C TYR A 549 -23.81 -2.34 -10.66
N ILE A 550 -25.02 -2.67 -10.18
CA ILE A 550 -26.17 -2.86 -11.07
C ILE A 550 -26.55 -1.56 -11.77
N ARG A 551 -26.61 -0.43 -11.07
CA ARG A 551 -26.86 0.88 -11.71
C ARG A 551 -25.80 1.21 -12.77
N TYR A 552 -24.54 0.94 -12.48
CA TYR A 552 -23.45 1.11 -13.45
C TYR A 552 -23.64 0.22 -14.68
N ILE A 553 -24.00 -1.06 -14.48
CA ILE A 553 -24.20 -2.01 -15.57
C ILE A 553 -25.45 -1.64 -16.39
N GLU A 554 -26.56 -1.25 -15.77
CA GLU A 554 -27.76 -0.77 -16.47
C GLU A 554 -27.43 0.44 -17.36
N ASP A 555 -26.66 1.40 -16.84
CA ASP A 555 -26.22 2.56 -17.63
C ASP A 555 -25.33 2.16 -18.80
N LYS A 556 -24.40 1.20 -18.62
CA LYS A 556 -23.51 0.73 -19.69
C LYS A 556 -24.21 -0.11 -20.74
N LEU A 557 -25.12 -0.99 -20.33
CA LEU A 557 -25.84 -1.91 -21.20
C LEU A 557 -27.09 -1.30 -21.82
N LYS A 558 -27.58 -0.16 -21.28
CA LYS A 558 -28.86 0.46 -21.64
C LYS A 558 -30.01 -0.56 -21.63
N THR A 559 -29.99 -1.46 -20.65
CA THR A 559 -30.93 -2.57 -20.47
C THR A 559 -31.60 -2.45 -19.11
N GLU A 560 -32.92 -2.63 -19.04
CA GLU A 560 -33.68 -2.51 -17.80
C GLU A 560 -33.53 -3.77 -16.95
N MET A 561 -33.08 -3.65 -15.70
CA MET A 561 -32.97 -4.76 -14.76
C MET A 561 -33.97 -4.59 -13.62
N VAL A 562 -34.98 -5.45 -13.58
CA VAL A 562 -36.10 -5.32 -12.64
C VAL A 562 -36.03 -6.37 -11.55
N ARG A 563 -36.06 -5.92 -10.30
CA ARG A 563 -36.05 -6.78 -9.12
C ARG A 563 -37.34 -7.59 -8.95
N ALA A 564 -37.21 -8.87 -8.60
CA ALA A 564 -38.30 -9.69 -8.09
C ALA A 564 -38.67 -9.24 -6.65
N LYS A 565 -39.95 -8.92 -6.41
CA LYS A 565 -40.43 -8.37 -5.14
C LYS A 565 -41.03 -9.44 -4.23
N GLY A 566 -40.83 -9.28 -2.92
CA GLY A 566 -41.52 -10.08 -1.89
C GLY A 566 -41.02 -11.52 -1.74
N LEU A 567 -39.77 -11.80 -2.14
CA LEU A 567 -39.14 -13.11 -2.00
C LEU A 567 -38.05 -13.07 -0.93
N ASN A 568 -37.94 -14.12 -0.12
CA ASN A 568 -36.78 -14.37 0.73
C ASN A 568 -35.66 -15.09 -0.05
N TRP A 569 -34.46 -15.18 0.51
CA TRP A 569 -33.30 -15.77 -0.18
C TRP A 569 -33.54 -17.20 -0.69
N ASN A 570 -34.23 -18.05 0.07
CA ASN A 570 -34.52 -19.42 -0.35
C ASN A 570 -35.50 -19.46 -1.53
N GLU A 571 -36.51 -18.57 -1.53
CA GLU A 571 -37.43 -18.42 -2.66
C GLU A 571 -36.74 -17.86 -3.91
N VAL A 572 -35.79 -16.94 -3.73
CA VAL A 572 -34.94 -16.42 -4.81
C VAL A 572 -34.11 -17.54 -5.44
N LEU A 573 -33.47 -18.39 -4.63
CA LEU A 573 -32.72 -19.54 -5.14
C LEU A 573 -33.61 -20.54 -5.87
N GLN A 574 -34.80 -20.82 -5.33
CA GLN A 574 -35.78 -21.69 -6.00
C GLN A 574 -36.21 -21.11 -7.36
N TYR A 575 -36.53 -19.81 -7.41
CA TYR A 575 -36.97 -19.14 -8.63
C TYR A 575 -35.84 -19.05 -9.68
N ALA A 576 -34.59 -18.92 -9.23
CA ALA A 576 -33.43 -19.00 -10.11
C ALA A 576 -33.28 -20.42 -10.71
N GLN A 577 -33.50 -21.47 -9.92
CA GLN A 577 -33.49 -22.86 -10.41
C GLN A 577 -34.64 -23.14 -11.40
N GLU A 578 -35.80 -22.53 -11.19
CA GLU A 578 -36.96 -22.58 -12.10
C GLU A 578 -36.78 -21.72 -13.38
N GLY A 579 -35.69 -20.93 -13.49
CA GLY A 579 -35.47 -20.04 -14.63
C GLY A 579 -36.38 -18.81 -14.65
N ARG A 580 -36.92 -18.41 -13.50
CA ARG A 580 -37.79 -17.22 -13.31
C ARG A 580 -36.99 -15.98 -12.89
N ILE A 581 -35.74 -16.16 -12.51
CA ILE A 581 -34.77 -15.11 -12.21
C ILE A 581 -33.61 -15.25 -13.19
N ASP A 582 -33.27 -14.15 -13.86
CA ASP A 582 -32.24 -14.13 -14.89
C ASP A 582 -30.86 -13.93 -14.29
N ILE A 583 -30.76 -13.06 -13.26
CA ILE A 583 -29.51 -12.70 -12.60
C ILE A 583 -29.68 -12.74 -11.08
N LEU A 584 -28.78 -13.45 -10.38
CA LEU A 584 -28.51 -13.26 -8.95
C LEU A 584 -27.31 -12.33 -8.80
N THR A 585 -27.46 -11.31 -7.96
CA THR A 585 -26.55 -10.16 -7.88
C THR A 585 -25.32 -10.44 -7.03
N THR A 586 -25.47 -10.94 -5.81
CA THR A 586 -24.34 -11.36 -4.96
C THR A 586 -24.48 -12.82 -4.55
N VAL A 587 -23.69 -13.69 -5.17
CA VAL A 587 -23.76 -15.13 -4.85
C VAL A 587 -22.40 -15.79 -4.93
N VAL A 588 -22.12 -16.63 -3.95
CA VAL A 588 -20.91 -17.44 -3.90
C VAL A 588 -21.10 -18.69 -4.77
N PRO A 589 -20.19 -18.98 -5.73
CA PRO A 589 -20.28 -20.19 -6.56
C PRO A 589 -19.99 -21.45 -5.75
N THR A 590 -20.99 -22.31 -5.55
CA THR A 590 -20.82 -23.61 -4.91
C THR A 590 -20.97 -24.77 -5.91
N PRO A 591 -20.42 -25.97 -5.63
CA PRO A 591 -20.63 -27.15 -6.46
C PRO A 591 -22.11 -27.42 -6.78
N GLU A 592 -23.01 -27.26 -5.80
CA GLU A 592 -24.45 -27.47 -6.03
C GLU A 592 -25.02 -26.40 -6.97
N ARG A 593 -24.73 -25.11 -6.72
CA ARG A 593 -25.27 -24.01 -7.55
C ARG A 593 -24.76 -24.06 -8.99
N LYS A 594 -23.51 -24.50 -9.21
CA LYS A 594 -22.93 -24.73 -10.55
C LYS A 594 -23.68 -25.80 -11.35
N LYS A 595 -24.54 -26.63 -10.73
CA LYS A 595 -25.39 -27.57 -11.46
C LYS A 595 -26.52 -26.89 -12.23
N TYR A 596 -26.97 -25.71 -11.82
CA TYR A 596 -28.10 -25.02 -12.47
C TYR A 596 -27.84 -23.53 -12.82
N LEU A 597 -26.73 -22.94 -12.36
CA LEU A 597 -26.31 -21.57 -12.69
C LEU A 597 -24.95 -21.50 -13.38
N LEU A 598 -24.73 -20.40 -14.09
CA LEU A 598 -23.43 -19.92 -14.58
C LEU A 598 -23.00 -18.71 -13.76
N PHE A 599 -21.71 -18.42 -13.68
CA PHE A 599 -21.18 -17.36 -12.82
C PHE A 599 -20.25 -16.44 -13.61
N THR A 600 -20.29 -15.14 -13.28
CA THR A 600 -19.27 -14.17 -13.69
C THR A 600 -17.96 -14.41 -12.94
N ASP A 601 -16.93 -13.68 -13.34
CA ASP A 601 -15.75 -13.50 -12.51
C ASP A 601 -16.17 -12.82 -11.17
N PRO A 602 -15.49 -13.13 -10.06
CA PRO A 602 -15.81 -12.51 -8.79
C PRO A 602 -15.49 -11.02 -8.82
N TYR A 603 -16.41 -10.19 -8.36
CA TYR A 603 -16.26 -8.73 -8.36
C TYR A 603 -16.17 -8.15 -6.94
N LEU A 604 -16.49 -8.96 -5.92
CA LEU A 604 -16.30 -8.66 -4.51
C LEU A 604 -15.69 -9.86 -3.79
N SER A 605 -14.84 -9.61 -2.80
CA SER A 605 -14.23 -10.66 -1.99
C SER A 605 -14.14 -10.22 -0.53
N PHE A 606 -14.60 -11.06 0.38
CA PHE A 606 -14.60 -10.79 1.83
C PHE A 606 -14.16 -12.04 2.60
N PRO A 607 -13.61 -11.87 3.82
CA PRO A 607 -13.30 -13.01 4.67
C PRO A 607 -14.58 -13.57 5.32
N VAL A 608 -14.66 -14.90 5.41
CA VAL A 608 -15.62 -15.60 6.29
C VAL A 608 -14.97 -15.76 7.66
N VAL A 609 -15.71 -15.43 8.71
CA VAL A 609 -15.22 -15.42 10.09
C VAL A 609 -16.17 -16.17 11.02
N ILE A 610 -15.67 -16.45 12.22
CA ILE A 610 -16.40 -17.10 13.29
C ILE A 610 -16.73 -16.05 14.34
N TYR A 611 -17.98 -15.94 14.73
CA TYR A 611 -18.46 -15.09 15.82
C TYR A 611 -18.69 -15.94 17.08
N SER A 612 -18.44 -15.34 18.24
CA SER A 612 -18.60 -15.98 19.55
C SER A 612 -18.99 -14.94 20.62
N PRO A 613 -19.51 -15.37 21.78
CA PRO A 613 -19.57 -14.50 22.96
C PRO A 613 -18.19 -13.96 23.36
N LYS A 614 -18.13 -12.75 23.93
CA LYS A 614 -16.86 -12.13 24.33
C LYS A 614 -16.05 -12.98 25.31
N GLU A 615 -16.74 -13.72 26.17
CA GLU A 615 -16.20 -14.59 27.21
C GLU A 615 -15.78 -15.97 26.69
N ALA A 616 -16.06 -16.29 25.42
CA ALA A 616 -15.66 -17.56 24.83
C ALA A 616 -14.14 -17.69 24.71
N SER A 617 -13.65 -18.92 24.85
CA SER A 617 -12.23 -19.27 24.70
C SER A 617 -11.69 -18.82 23.34
N LEU A 618 -10.40 -18.44 23.32
CA LEU A 618 -9.73 -18.09 22.06
C LEU A 618 -9.69 -19.32 21.15
N ILE A 619 -10.09 -19.11 19.91
CA ILE A 619 -9.94 -20.05 18.81
C ILE A 619 -9.25 -19.34 17.66
N SER A 620 -8.58 -20.09 16.80
CA SER A 620 -7.84 -19.56 15.65
C SER A 620 -8.47 -19.94 14.31
N GLY A 621 -9.41 -20.88 14.31
CA GLY A 621 -10.15 -21.35 13.15
C GLY A 621 -11.24 -22.36 13.52
N ILE A 622 -11.92 -22.93 12.51
CA ILE A 622 -13.04 -23.87 12.70
C ILE A 622 -12.58 -25.18 13.38
N ASP A 623 -11.35 -25.63 13.10
CA ASP A 623 -10.79 -26.88 13.65
C ASP A 623 -10.68 -26.89 15.18
N ASP A 624 -10.60 -25.70 15.80
CA ASP A 624 -10.48 -25.56 17.26
C ASP A 624 -11.83 -25.72 17.99
N ILE A 625 -12.94 -25.79 17.26
CA ILE A 625 -14.29 -25.92 17.83
C ILE A 625 -14.49 -27.35 18.34
N ARG A 626 -14.17 -27.58 19.62
CA ARG A 626 -14.30 -28.87 20.31
C ARG A 626 -15.73 -29.10 20.81
N GLY A 627 -16.65 -29.37 19.89
CA GLY A 627 -18.07 -29.55 20.19
C GLY A 627 -18.80 -28.21 20.43
N GLY A 628 -20.14 -28.27 20.48
CA GLY A 628 -21.01 -27.10 20.54
C GLY A 628 -21.83 -26.91 19.27
N LYS A 629 -22.89 -26.11 19.37
CA LYS A 629 -23.81 -25.84 18.26
C LYS A 629 -23.29 -24.66 17.44
N ILE A 630 -23.17 -24.86 16.13
CA ILE A 630 -22.77 -23.79 15.22
C ILE A 630 -23.99 -23.31 14.46
N ALA A 631 -24.33 -22.04 14.63
CA ALA A 631 -25.30 -21.37 13.79
C ALA A 631 -24.74 -21.11 12.40
N VAL A 632 -25.54 -21.47 11.39
CA VAL A 632 -25.34 -21.09 10.00
C VAL A 632 -26.67 -20.67 9.40
N VAL A 633 -26.65 -19.74 8.46
CA VAL A 633 -27.88 -19.33 7.76
C VAL A 633 -28.23 -20.38 6.71
N LYS A 634 -29.49 -20.82 6.71
CA LYS A 634 -29.99 -21.83 5.80
C LYS A 634 -29.89 -21.35 4.35
N GLY A 635 -29.23 -22.13 3.51
CA GLY A 635 -29.05 -21.85 2.08
C GLY A 635 -27.86 -20.95 1.75
N PHE A 636 -27.06 -20.54 2.74
CA PHE A 636 -25.81 -19.80 2.53
C PHE A 636 -24.65 -20.74 2.18
N ALA A 637 -23.60 -20.22 1.55
CA ALA A 637 -22.44 -21.03 1.16
C ALA A 637 -21.71 -21.63 2.38
N THR A 638 -21.72 -20.93 3.52
CA THR A 638 -21.15 -21.42 4.79
C THR A 638 -21.80 -22.72 5.26
N GLN A 639 -23.09 -22.93 4.98
CA GLN A 639 -23.76 -24.19 5.24
C GLN A 639 -23.15 -25.32 4.40
N GLU A 640 -23.01 -25.14 3.10
CA GLU A 640 -22.48 -26.17 2.19
C GLU A 640 -21.01 -26.49 2.49
N TYR A 641 -20.20 -25.47 2.77
CA TYR A 641 -18.80 -25.62 3.15
C TYR A 641 -18.66 -26.45 4.43
N LEU A 642 -19.34 -26.05 5.51
CA LEU A 642 -19.26 -26.76 6.79
C LEU A 642 -19.84 -28.17 6.72
N GLN A 643 -20.92 -28.39 5.95
CA GLN A 643 -21.47 -29.74 5.75
C GLN A 643 -20.54 -30.67 4.96
N THR A 644 -19.77 -30.11 4.03
CA THR A 644 -18.85 -30.87 3.18
C THR A 644 -17.57 -31.22 3.94
N ASP A 645 -16.97 -30.23 4.60
CA ASP A 645 -15.66 -30.38 5.22
C ASP A 645 -15.74 -30.92 6.66
N TYR A 646 -16.86 -30.64 7.36
CA TYR A 646 -17.09 -31.04 8.75
C TYR A 646 -18.44 -31.77 8.94
N PRO A 647 -18.67 -32.92 8.29
CA PRO A 647 -19.95 -33.63 8.31
C PRO A 647 -20.39 -34.14 9.69
N GLY A 648 -19.47 -34.19 10.67
CA GLY A 648 -19.75 -34.61 12.06
C GLY A 648 -20.15 -33.47 13.00
N MET A 649 -20.20 -32.23 12.52
CA MET A 649 -20.47 -31.03 13.32
C MET A 649 -21.97 -30.75 13.44
N GLU A 650 -22.44 -30.39 14.64
CA GLU A 650 -23.86 -30.09 14.87
C GLU A 650 -24.20 -28.66 14.39
N LEU A 651 -24.65 -28.56 13.14
CA LEU A 651 -25.09 -27.30 12.53
C LEU A 651 -26.54 -26.99 12.89
N SER A 652 -26.77 -25.83 13.49
CA SER A 652 -28.09 -25.25 13.74
C SER A 652 -28.43 -24.29 12.61
N LEU A 653 -29.46 -24.61 11.82
CA LEU A 653 -29.85 -23.83 10.65
C LEU A 653 -30.85 -22.73 11.05
N TYR A 654 -30.49 -21.49 10.76
CA TYR A 654 -31.35 -20.33 11.00
C TYR A 654 -31.87 -19.73 9.69
N PRO A 655 -33.10 -19.19 9.64
CA PRO A 655 -33.66 -18.59 8.42
C PRO A 655 -32.95 -17.30 7.99
N THR A 656 -32.46 -16.52 8.96
CA THR A 656 -31.86 -15.20 8.74
C THR A 656 -30.55 -15.03 9.53
N VAL A 657 -29.75 -14.04 9.13
CA VAL A 657 -28.54 -13.64 9.88
C VAL A 657 -28.91 -13.11 11.27
N GLU A 658 -30.00 -12.36 11.37
CA GLU A 658 -30.51 -11.82 12.63
C GLU A 658 -30.91 -12.92 13.61
N ASP A 659 -31.63 -13.94 13.16
CA ASP A 659 -32.01 -15.09 14.01
C ASP A 659 -30.77 -15.82 14.54
N ALA A 660 -29.73 -15.98 13.70
CA ALA A 660 -28.48 -16.63 14.09
C ALA A 660 -27.68 -15.79 15.11
N ILE A 661 -27.63 -14.47 14.94
CA ILE A 661 -26.97 -13.56 15.90
C ILE A 661 -27.72 -13.54 17.23
N ASN A 662 -29.05 -13.50 17.22
CA ASN A 662 -29.86 -13.53 18.42
C ASN A 662 -29.67 -14.84 19.20
N ALA A 663 -29.67 -15.98 18.50
CA ALA A 663 -29.39 -17.28 19.11
C ALA A 663 -27.99 -17.33 19.75
N LEU A 664 -26.97 -16.78 19.08
CA LEU A 664 -25.62 -16.70 19.62
C LEU A 664 -25.53 -15.79 20.84
N SER A 665 -26.18 -14.63 20.79
CA SER A 665 -26.20 -13.66 21.89
C SER A 665 -26.93 -14.21 23.14
N LEU A 666 -27.98 -15.00 22.94
CA LEU A 666 -28.74 -15.67 24.00
C LEU A 666 -28.09 -16.95 24.53
N GLY A 667 -26.99 -17.42 23.90
CA GLY A 667 -26.30 -18.66 24.27
C GLY A 667 -27.05 -19.93 23.89
N GLU A 668 -27.96 -19.87 22.91
CA GLU A 668 -28.62 -21.05 22.33
C GLU A 668 -27.70 -21.85 21.41
N VAL A 669 -26.71 -21.17 20.85
CA VAL A 669 -25.59 -21.70 20.06
C VAL A 669 -24.27 -21.11 20.57
N ASP A 670 -23.18 -21.81 20.32
CA ASP A 670 -21.86 -21.45 20.83
C ASP A 670 -21.06 -20.60 19.83
N TRP A 671 -21.32 -20.82 18.54
CA TRP A 671 -20.58 -20.19 17.44
C TRP A 671 -21.52 -19.80 16.30
N PHE A 672 -21.18 -18.75 15.57
CA PHE A 672 -21.87 -18.37 14.34
C PHE A 672 -20.85 -18.15 13.22
N VAL A 673 -20.99 -18.82 12.09
CA VAL A 673 -20.06 -18.69 10.96
C VAL A 673 -20.72 -17.92 9.83
N ASN A 674 -20.19 -16.74 9.53
CA ASN A 674 -20.70 -15.88 8.47
C ASN A 674 -19.61 -14.96 7.92
N ASP A 675 -19.91 -14.24 6.84
CA ASP A 675 -18.97 -13.23 6.36
C ASP A 675 -18.83 -12.04 7.32
N LEU A 676 -17.63 -11.47 7.33
CA LEU A 676 -17.26 -10.42 8.28
C LEU A 676 -18.12 -9.16 8.12
N ALA A 677 -18.48 -8.79 6.89
CA ALA A 677 -19.17 -7.53 6.63
C ALA A 677 -20.65 -7.61 7.05
N THR A 678 -21.38 -8.63 6.61
CA THR A 678 -22.78 -8.84 6.98
C THR A 678 -22.92 -9.12 8.47
N GLY A 679 -22.05 -9.96 9.04
CA GLY A 679 -22.10 -10.28 10.46
C GLY A 679 -21.83 -9.06 11.35
N SER A 680 -20.81 -8.25 11.03
CA SER A 680 -20.48 -7.06 11.83
C SER A 680 -21.54 -5.96 11.67
N TYR A 681 -22.02 -5.72 10.44
CA TYR A 681 -23.10 -4.77 10.19
C TYR A 681 -24.37 -5.14 10.96
N SER A 682 -24.76 -6.43 10.93
CA SER A 682 -25.97 -6.90 11.60
C SER A 682 -25.85 -6.85 13.13
N ILE A 683 -24.70 -7.23 13.70
CA ILE A 683 -24.43 -7.10 15.15
C ILE A 683 -24.56 -5.64 15.59
N GLU A 684 -24.05 -4.70 14.80
CA GLU A 684 -24.15 -3.27 15.07
C GLU A 684 -25.59 -2.76 15.00
N GLN A 685 -26.33 -3.09 13.92
CA GLN A 685 -27.74 -2.69 13.77
C GLN A 685 -28.64 -3.23 14.87
N LEU A 686 -28.38 -4.46 15.33
CA LEU A 686 -29.12 -5.09 16.43
C LEU A 686 -28.70 -4.55 17.81
N GLY A 687 -27.63 -3.75 17.90
CA GLY A 687 -27.12 -3.23 19.16
C GLY A 687 -26.54 -4.31 20.08
N VAL A 688 -26.08 -5.43 19.52
CA VAL A 688 -25.57 -6.57 20.27
C VAL A 688 -24.13 -6.33 20.68
N THR A 689 -23.88 -6.19 21.98
CA THR A 689 -22.56 -5.79 22.52
C THR A 689 -21.77 -6.93 23.16
N ASN A 690 -22.36 -8.12 23.34
CA ASN A 690 -21.74 -9.26 24.00
C ASN A 690 -21.03 -10.23 23.05
N LEU A 691 -20.96 -9.93 21.75
CA LEU A 691 -20.32 -10.78 20.75
C LEU A 691 -18.97 -10.21 20.28
N LYS A 692 -18.10 -11.07 19.75
CA LYS A 692 -16.82 -10.74 19.11
C LYS A 692 -16.58 -11.61 17.87
N VAL A 693 -15.72 -11.14 16.98
CA VAL A 693 -15.08 -12.00 15.97
C VAL A 693 -14.01 -12.84 16.68
N ALA A 694 -14.16 -14.16 16.62
CA ALA A 694 -13.30 -15.13 17.30
C ALA A 694 -12.09 -15.52 16.44
N ALA A 695 -12.32 -15.79 15.15
CA ALA A 695 -11.29 -16.24 14.20
C ALA A 695 -11.72 -16.01 12.75
N SER A 696 -10.74 -15.99 11.83
CA SER A 696 -11.00 -16.11 10.40
C SER A 696 -11.10 -17.58 9.98
N THR A 697 -11.73 -17.82 8.85
CA THR A 697 -11.78 -19.14 8.21
C THR A 697 -11.07 -19.09 6.86
N ASP A 698 -10.65 -20.25 6.35
CA ASP A 698 -10.07 -20.36 5.01
C ASP A 698 -11.12 -20.33 3.90
N TYR A 699 -12.40 -20.16 4.24
CA TYR A 699 -13.47 -20.16 3.26
C TYR A 699 -13.48 -18.90 2.42
N PRO A 700 -13.42 -19.03 1.08
CA PRO A 700 -13.51 -17.88 0.20
C PRO A 700 -14.95 -17.38 0.14
N MET A 701 -15.16 -16.09 0.42
CA MET A 701 -16.38 -15.39 0.01
C MET A 701 -16.08 -14.53 -1.21
N SER A 702 -15.96 -15.20 -2.36
CA SER A 702 -15.85 -14.53 -3.66
C SER A 702 -17.25 -14.40 -4.26
N LEU A 703 -17.81 -13.19 -4.19
CA LEU A 703 -19.14 -12.90 -4.69
C LEU A 703 -19.10 -12.64 -6.20
N CYS A 704 -19.92 -13.41 -6.92
CA CYS A 704 -20.14 -13.31 -8.35
C CYS A 704 -21.59 -12.89 -8.61
N MET A 705 -21.86 -12.46 -9.84
CA MET A 705 -23.22 -12.51 -10.38
C MET A 705 -23.45 -13.93 -10.93
N ALA A 706 -24.63 -14.51 -10.67
CA ALA A 706 -25.01 -15.77 -11.29
C ALA A 706 -26.13 -15.58 -12.29
N VAL A 707 -26.10 -16.37 -13.36
CA VAL A 707 -27.03 -16.30 -14.47
C VAL A 707 -27.61 -17.69 -14.72
N ARG A 708 -28.86 -17.75 -15.14
CA ARG A 708 -29.49 -19.00 -15.62
C ARG A 708 -28.67 -19.68 -16.72
N LYS A 709 -28.61 -21.02 -16.70
CA LYS A 709 -27.69 -21.80 -17.56
C LYS A 709 -27.93 -21.69 -19.06
N ASP A 710 -29.13 -21.37 -19.46
CA ASP A 710 -29.54 -21.18 -20.84
C ASP A 710 -29.21 -19.79 -21.39
N TYR A 711 -28.67 -18.86 -20.58
CA TYR A 711 -28.17 -17.53 -21.01
C TYR A 711 -26.64 -17.38 -20.86
N PRO A 712 -25.80 -18.21 -21.53
CA PRO A 712 -24.35 -18.10 -21.43
C PRO A 712 -23.79 -16.78 -21.99
N GLU A 713 -24.44 -16.17 -22.97
CA GLU A 713 -24.04 -14.88 -23.55
C GLU A 713 -24.07 -13.76 -22.52
N LEU A 714 -25.07 -13.79 -21.62
CA LEU A 714 -25.24 -12.77 -20.58
C LEU A 714 -24.07 -12.78 -19.58
N VAL A 715 -23.48 -13.94 -19.28
CA VAL A 715 -22.27 -14.02 -18.44
C VAL A 715 -21.11 -13.26 -19.08
N ALA A 716 -20.88 -13.45 -20.38
CA ALA A 716 -19.83 -12.75 -21.11
C ALA A 716 -20.08 -11.23 -21.18
N ILE A 717 -21.34 -10.82 -21.33
CA ILE A 717 -21.76 -9.41 -21.33
C ILE A 717 -21.53 -8.78 -19.95
N LEU A 718 -21.99 -9.43 -18.87
CA LEU A 718 -21.81 -8.96 -17.50
C LEU A 718 -20.33 -8.89 -17.13
N ASN A 719 -19.53 -9.90 -17.50
CA ASN A 719 -18.08 -9.85 -17.30
C ASN A 719 -17.45 -8.65 -18.00
N LYS A 720 -17.86 -8.31 -19.22
CA LYS A 720 -17.35 -7.11 -19.91
C LYS A 720 -17.73 -5.81 -19.18
N ALA A 721 -18.94 -5.72 -18.66
CA ALA A 721 -19.41 -4.56 -17.91
C ALA A 721 -18.74 -4.44 -16.53
N LEU A 722 -18.63 -5.54 -15.78
CA LEU A 722 -17.89 -5.60 -14.51
C LEU A 722 -16.42 -5.23 -14.70
N ASN A 723 -15.81 -5.74 -15.77
CA ASN A 723 -14.42 -5.45 -16.11
C ASN A 723 -14.18 -3.99 -16.51
N SER A 724 -15.20 -3.21 -16.87
CA SER A 724 -15.03 -1.79 -17.22
C SER A 724 -15.11 -0.84 -16.02
N VAL A 725 -15.46 -1.35 -14.83
CA VAL A 725 -15.45 -0.57 -13.59
C VAL A 725 -13.99 -0.25 -13.22
N SER A 726 -13.66 1.03 -13.02
CA SER A 726 -12.31 1.43 -12.61
C SER A 726 -12.03 1.08 -11.14
N GLU A 727 -10.75 1.03 -10.75
CA GLU A 727 -10.37 0.79 -9.35
C GLU A 727 -10.92 1.89 -8.42
N GLU A 728 -10.91 3.14 -8.88
CA GLU A 728 -11.50 4.29 -8.16
C GLU A 728 -13.02 4.13 -7.99
N GLN A 729 -13.75 3.77 -9.05
CA GLN A 729 -15.19 3.52 -8.98
C GLN A 729 -15.51 2.33 -8.07
N ALA A 730 -14.76 1.23 -8.17
CA ALA A 730 -14.92 0.08 -7.30
C ALA A 730 -14.66 0.44 -5.83
N PHE A 731 -13.68 1.31 -5.56
CA PHE A 731 -13.42 1.83 -4.21
C PHE A 731 -14.55 2.74 -3.72
N GLU A 732 -15.07 3.64 -4.56
CA GLU A 732 -16.22 4.50 -4.25
C GLU A 732 -17.47 3.67 -3.91
N PHE A 733 -17.78 2.65 -4.73
CA PHE A 733 -18.92 1.75 -4.52
C PHE A 733 -18.82 1.03 -3.18
N LYS A 734 -17.62 0.66 -2.72
CA LYS A 734 -17.40 -0.04 -1.44
C LYS A 734 -17.41 0.92 -0.25
N SER A 735 -16.63 1.99 -0.32
CA SER A 735 -16.40 2.93 0.79
C SER A 735 -17.68 3.61 1.27
N LYS A 736 -18.64 3.85 0.36
CA LYS A 736 -19.97 4.38 0.69
C LYS A 736 -20.76 3.52 1.68
N TRP A 737 -20.55 2.21 1.68
CA TRP A 737 -21.31 1.26 2.50
C TRP A 737 -20.50 0.64 3.65
N LEU A 738 -19.17 0.76 3.65
CA LEU A 738 -18.27 0.13 4.62
C LEU A 738 -17.64 1.11 5.63
N ALA A 739 -18.05 2.38 5.65
CA ALA A 739 -17.53 3.37 6.60
C ALA A 739 -17.97 3.05 8.04
N LEU A 740 -17.10 2.38 8.80
CA LEU A 740 -17.22 2.12 10.23
C LEU A 740 -17.37 3.44 11.00
N LYS A 741 -18.55 3.68 11.59
CA LYS A 741 -18.76 4.76 12.56
C LYS A 741 -18.60 4.19 13.96
N PHE A 742 -17.48 4.49 14.61
CA PHE A 742 -17.33 4.18 16.03
C PHE A 742 -18.10 5.21 16.87
N GLU A 743 -19.21 4.80 17.48
CA GLU A 743 -19.80 5.45 18.66
C GLU A 743 -19.69 4.49 19.86
N HIS A 744 -19.05 4.90 20.96
CA HIS A 744 -19.17 4.23 22.26
C HIS A 744 -19.46 5.29 23.34
N GLY A 745 -20.66 5.25 23.89
CA GLY A 745 -20.99 5.88 25.17
C GLY A 745 -21.00 4.80 26.26
N LEU A 746 -20.26 5.02 27.35
CA LEU A 746 -20.24 4.11 28.51
C LEU A 746 -21.49 4.31 29.38
N ASP A 747 -22.14 3.21 29.77
CA ASP A 747 -23.23 3.21 30.77
C ASP A 747 -22.68 3.51 32.17
N MET A 748 -23.06 4.66 32.71
CA MET A 748 -22.61 5.19 34.00
C MET A 748 -22.94 4.30 35.20
N LYS A 749 -23.90 3.38 35.10
CA LYS A 749 -24.23 2.47 36.22
C LYS A 749 -23.15 1.42 36.46
N THR A 750 -22.49 0.93 35.43
CA THR A 750 -21.49 -0.15 35.55
C THR A 750 -20.20 0.35 36.21
N VAL A 751 -19.78 1.57 35.88
CA VAL A 751 -18.59 2.23 36.44
C VAL A 751 -18.75 2.43 37.96
N LEU A 752 -19.91 2.90 38.41
CA LEU A 752 -20.15 3.16 39.83
C LEU A 752 -20.22 1.89 40.70
N THR A 753 -20.67 0.77 40.13
CA THR A 753 -20.93 -0.45 40.91
C THR A 753 -19.66 -1.25 41.20
N TRP A 754 -18.68 -1.24 40.28
CA TRP A 754 -17.50 -2.11 40.36
C TRP A 754 -16.18 -1.37 40.63
N VAL A 755 -16.03 -0.11 40.21
CA VAL A 755 -14.75 0.61 40.30
C VAL A 755 -14.49 1.14 41.72
N LEU A 756 -15.53 1.61 42.41
CA LEU A 756 -15.44 2.17 43.78
C LEU A 756 -14.97 1.15 44.85
N PRO A 757 -15.47 -0.10 44.88
CA PRO A 757 -14.99 -1.11 45.82
C PRO A 757 -13.54 -1.54 45.55
N ILE A 758 -13.16 -1.67 44.27
CA ILE A 758 -11.83 -2.11 43.85
C ILE A 758 -10.78 -1.04 44.16
N SER A 759 -11.07 0.22 43.84
CA SER A 759 -10.20 1.36 44.18
C SER A 759 -10.02 1.52 45.69
N GLY A 760 -11.07 1.30 46.49
CA GLY A 760 -10.97 1.27 47.95
C GLY A 760 -10.08 0.13 48.48
N GLY A 761 -10.17 -1.06 47.90
CA GLY A 761 -9.32 -2.20 48.26
C GLY A 761 -7.84 -1.97 47.93
N ILE A 762 -7.55 -1.38 46.76
CA ILE A 762 -6.19 -1.07 46.33
C ILE A 762 -5.55 -0.02 47.24
N LEU A 763 -6.28 1.03 47.61
CA LEU A 763 -5.78 2.08 48.53
C LEU A 763 -5.42 1.51 49.92
N LEU A 764 -6.17 0.51 50.39
CA LEU A 764 -5.92 -0.13 51.67
C LEU A 764 -4.66 -1.02 51.63
N ILE A 765 -4.42 -1.71 50.52
CA ILE A 765 -3.21 -2.50 50.28
C ILE A 765 -1.98 -1.59 50.17
N VAL A 766 -2.08 -0.48 49.43
CA VAL A 766 -1.00 0.51 49.32
C VAL A 766 -0.67 1.11 50.69
N GLY A 767 -1.68 1.44 51.50
CA GLY A 767 -1.47 1.93 52.86
C GLY A 767 -0.72 0.93 53.75
N LEU A 768 -1.02 -0.36 53.64
CA LEU A 768 -0.33 -1.42 54.39
C LEU A 768 1.12 -1.60 53.92
N ILE A 769 1.39 -1.51 52.61
CA ILE A 769 2.74 -1.60 52.03
C ILE A 769 3.61 -0.43 52.49
N VAL A 770 3.07 0.79 52.53
CA VAL A 770 3.79 1.98 53.01
C VAL A 770 4.15 1.84 54.50
N LEU A 771 3.24 1.34 55.33
CA LEU A 771 3.51 1.08 56.74
C LEU A 771 4.57 0.00 56.95
N TRP A 772 4.58 -1.04 56.12
CA TRP A 772 5.58 -2.11 56.16
C TRP A 772 6.97 -1.62 55.72
N ASN A 773 7.02 -0.79 54.67
CA ASN A 773 8.27 -0.20 54.17
C ASN A 773 8.92 0.76 55.17
N ARG A 774 8.12 1.53 55.92
CA ARG A 774 8.64 2.40 57.00
C ARG A 774 9.21 1.61 58.19
N LYS A 775 8.72 0.39 58.43
CA LYS A 775 9.25 -0.51 59.46
C LYS A 775 10.56 -1.16 59.00
N LEU A 776 10.63 -1.61 57.74
CA LEU A 776 11.80 -2.26 57.15
C LEU A 776 13.01 -1.32 57.07
N GLY A 777 12.78 -0.03 56.79
CA GLY A 777 13.82 1.00 56.78
C GLY A 777 14.55 1.21 58.11
N ARG A 778 13.95 0.82 59.24
CA ARG A 778 14.60 0.89 60.57
C ARG A 778 15.55 -0.28 60.83
N GLU A 779 15.31 -1.45 60.26
CA GLU A 779 16.17 -2.64 60.42
C GLU A 779 17.40 -2.63 59.51
N ILE A 780 17.33 -1.91 58.38
CA ILE A 780 18.39 -1.88 57.35
C ILE A 780 19.65 -1.11 57.82
N SER A 781 19.54 -0.23 58.80
CA SER A 781 20.68 0.57 59.30
C SER A 781 21.75 -0.28 60.00
N GLU A 782 21.38 -1.43 60.56
CA GLU A 782 22.28 -2.28 61.34
C GLU A 782 23.07 -3.29 60.48
N ARG A 783 22.57 -3.68 59.30
CA ARG A 783 23.25 -4.66 58.41
C ARG A 783 24.35 -4.06 57.53
N LYS A 784 24.50 -2.73 57.54
CA LYS A 784 25.41 -1.98 56.65
C LYS A 784 26.91 -2.22 56.89
N LYS A 785 27.28 -2.96 57.94
CA LYS A 785 28.68 -3.22 58.31
C LYS A 785 29.27 -4.48 57.67
N ALA A 786 28.48 -5.29 56.95
CA ALA A 786 28.90 -6.65 56.61
C ALA A 786 29.58 -6.85 55.26
N GLN A 787 29.23 -6.18 54.16
CA GLN A 787 29.65 -6.70 52.84
C GLN A 787 29.76 -5.56 51.81
N SER A 788 30.78 -4.71 51.76
CA SER A 788 32.17 -4.96 51.31
C SER A 788 32.37 -5.79 50.02
N GLU A 789 31.36 -6.50 49.53
CA GLU A 789 31.36 -7.16 48.20
C GLU A 789 30.61 -6.33 47.14
N LEU A 790 29.90 -5.27 47.55
CA LEU A 790 29.07 -4.41 46.68
C LEU A 790 29.88 -3.41 45.81
N ALA A 791 31.21 -3.43 45.90
CA ALA A 791 32.06 -2.47 45.19
C ALA A 791 32.00 -2.61 43.66
N GLU A 792 31.69 -3.79 43.11
CA GLU A 792 31.56 -4.01 41.66
C GLU A 792 30.21 -3.52 41.09
N THR A 793 29.18 -3.30 41.91
CA THR A 793 27.87 -2.80 41.44
C THR A 793 27.81 -1.28 41.32
N LEU A 794 28.78 -0.56 41.91
CA LEU A 794 28.81 0.90 41.91
C LEU A 794 29.19 1.50 40.55
N ASP A 795 30.11 0.87 39.82
CA ASP A 795 30.50 1.34 38.47
C ASP A 795 29.34 1.21 37.46
N SER A 796 28.51 0.17 37.59
CA SER A 796 27.31 -0.03 36.76
C SER A 796 26.19 0.99 37.00
N LEU A 797 26.17 1.67 38.16
CA LEU A 797 25.11 2.62 38.53
C LEU A 797 25.43 4.03 38.03
N ASP A 798 26.70 4.40 37.99
CA ASP A 798 27.14 5.72 37.51
C ASP A 798 26.98 5.82 35.98
N GLU A 799 27.29 4.76 35.24
CA GLU A 799 27.03 4.69 33.79
C GLU A 799 25.53 4.78 33.46
N LYS A 800 24.67 4.12 34.25
CA LYS A 800 23.21 4.14 34.04
C LYS A 800 22.60 5.50 34.35
N ASN A 801 23.09 6.22 35.35
CA ASN A 801 22.60 7.56 35.66
C ASN A 801 23.04 8.59 34.62
N GLN A 802 24.29 8.53 34.13
CA GLN A 802 24.74 9.38 33.01
C GLN A 802 24.00 9.07 31.71
N MET A 803 23.67 7.80 31.46
CA MET A 803 22.84 7.39 30.33
C MET A 803 21.40 7.92 30.45
N LEU A 804 20.80 7.90 31.64
CA LEU A 804 19.46 8.44 31.89
C LEU A 804 19.40 9.95 31.75
N GLU A 805 20.40 10.68 32.25
CA GLU A 805 20.51 12.14 32.05
C GLU A 805 20.71 12.50 30.58
N GLY A 806 21.55 11.73 29.85
CA GLY A 806 21.75 11.90 28.41
C GLY A 806 20.52 11.55 27.56
N LEU A 807 19.74 10.55 27.96
CA LEU A 807 18.48 10.17 27.31
C LEU A 807 17.39 11.20 27.57
N SER A 808 17.29 11.69 28.81
CA SER A 808 16.36 12.75 29.21
C SER A 808 16.62 14.05 28.44
N SER A 809 17.88 14.50 28.36
CA SER A 809 18.27 15.69 27.59
C SER A 809 18.03 15.57 26.07
N LYS A 810 18.04 14.35 25.52
CA LYS A 810 17.72 14.11 24.10
C LYS A 810 16.21 14.08 23.87
N LEU A 811 15.44 13.49 24.78
CA LEU A 811 13.98 13.42 24.70
C LEU A 811 13.31 14.80 24.82
N SER A 812 13.89 15.73 25.57
CA SER A 812 13.38 17.12 25.67
C SER A 812 13.41 17.91 24.36
N LYS A 813 14.16 17.44 23.35
CA LYS A 813 14.20 18.06 22.00
C LYS A 813 13.07 17.58 21.09
N TYR A 814 12.43 16.47 21.42
CA TYR A 814 11.40 15.82 20.60
C TYR A 814 10.03 15.80 21.26
N LEU A 815 9.96 16.10 22.56
CA LEU A 815 8.74 16.19 23.33
C LEU A 815 8.50 17.65 23.70
N SER A 816 7.24 18.10 23.65
CA SER A 816 6.90 19.42 24.18
C SER A 816 7.34 19.49 25.66
N PRO A 817 7.79 20.66 26.17
CA PRO A 817 8.28 20.80 27.54
C PRO A 817 7.32 20.22 28.59
N GLN A 818 6.03 20.23 28.27
CA GLN A 818 4.97 19.79 29.16
C GLN A 818 4.80 18.25 29.18
N VAL A 819 5.02 17.58 28.04
CA VAL A 819 5.08 16.11 27.99
C VAL A 819 6.35 15.63 28.67
N TYR A 820 7.48 16.31 28.43
CA TYR A 820 8.73 16.07 29.13
C TYR A 820 8.55 16.19 30.65
N ASP A 821 8.08 17.33 31.16
CA ASP A 821 7.90 17.52 32.60
C ASP A 821 6.91 16.52 33.21
N SER A 822 5.82 16.18 32.51
CA SER A 822 4.85 15.20 33.01
C SER A 822 5.41 13.78 33.15
N ILE A 823 6.26 13.34 32.21
CA ILE A 823 6.88 12.01 32.21
C ILE A 823 7.97 11.92 33.29
N PHE A 824 8.73 13.00 33.49
CA PHE A 824 9.90 12.99 34.39
C PHE A 824 9.60 13.43 35.83
N THR A 825 8.53 14.20 36.08
CA THR A 825 8.10 14.58 37.44
C THR A 825 7.13 13.58 38.07
N GLY A 826 6.54 12.67 37.27
CA GLY A 826 5.65 11.60 37.74
C GLY A 826 4.27 12.08 38.21
N ASP A 827 3.88 13.31 37.87
CA ASP A 827 2.70 13.97 38.43
C ASP A 827 1.41 13.75 37.59
N ARG A 828 1.48 13.08 36.43
CA ARG A 828 0.31 12.82 35.56
C ARG A 828 0.35 11.45 34.87
N ASP A 829 -0.74 10.69 35.00
CA ASP A 829 -0.99 9.50 34.19
C ASP A 829 -1.22 9.89 32.73
N VAL A 830 -0.44 9.32 31.80
CA VAL A 830 -0.56 9.55 30.36
C VAL A 830 -1.75 8.76 29.81
N ALA A 831 -2.96 9.23 30.10
CA ALA A 831 -4.20 8.70 29.55
C ALA A 831 -4.69 9.55 28.37
N LEU A 832 -5.50 8.94 27.48
CA LEU A 832 -6.27 9.64 26.44
C LEU A 832 -7.35 10.50 27.11
N SER A 833 -6.99 11.72 27.49
CA SER A 833 -7.90 12.69 28.09
C SER A 833 -7.84 14.01 27.32
N THR A 834 -9.01 14.54 26.98
CA THR A 834 -9.16 15.84 26.32
C THR A 834 -10.04 16.74 27.16
N GLU A 835 -9.66 18.00 27.31
CA GLU A 835 -10.43 19.02 28.02
C GLU A 835 -10.83 20.13 27.05
N ARG A 836 -12.08 20.60 27.17
CA ARG A 836 -12.54 21.76 26.40
C ARG A 836 -12.13 23.05 27.11
N LYS A 837 -11.12 23.74 26.59
CA LYS A 837 -10.58 25.00 27.15
C LYS A 837 -10.68 26.14 26.17
N LYS A 838 -10.74 27.37 26.70
CA LYS A 838 -10.71 28.59 25.88
C LYS A 838 -9.26 29.00 25.69
N LEU A 839 -8.73 28.79 24.50
CA LEU A 839 -7.31 28.98 24.17
C LEU A 839 -7.15 30.13 23.18
N THR A 840 -5.97 30.75 23.19
CA THR A 840 -5.56 31.66 22.11
C THR A 840 -4.63 30.92 21.18
N VAL A 841 -5.10 30.66 19.97
CA VAL A 841 -4.39 29.93 18.91
C VAL A 841 -3.63 30.91 18.03
N PHE A 842 -2.37 30.59 17.77
CA PHE A 842 -1.47 31.27 16.87
C PHE A 842 -1.16 30.36 15.69
N PHE A 843 -1.28 30.88 14.48
CA PHE A 843 -0.86 30.22 13.26
C PHE A 843 0.05 31.16 12.48
N SER A 844 1.21 30.69 12.02
CA SER A 844 2.05 31.43 11.07
C SER A 844 2.43 30.59 9.87
N ASP A 845 2.74 31.27 8.77
CA ASP A 845 3.20 30.70 7.51
C ASP A 845 4.23 31.61 6.85
N ILE A 846 5.04 31.08 5.94
CA ILE A 846 5.97 31.88 5.15
C ILE A 846 5.35 32.17 3.77
N LYS A 847 5.20 33.46 3.45
CA LYS A 847 4.65 33.86 2.17
C LYS A 847 5.62 33.55 1.02
N ASP A 848 5.04 33.12 -0.12
CA ASP A 848 5.74 32.82 -1.38
C ASP A 848 6.83 31.75 -1.22
N PHE A 849 6.70 30.91 -0.18
CA PHE A 849 7.61 29.81 0.13
C PHE A 849 7.81 28.92 -1.11
N THR A 850 6.73 28.36 -1.66
CA THR A 850 6.77 27.50 -2.86
C THR A 850 7.44 28.15 -4.08
N GLN A 851 7.22 29.46 -4.29
CA GLN A 851 7.82 30.17 -5.42
C GLN A 851 9.31 30.47 -5.21
N THR A 852 9.73 30.61 -3.96
CA THR A 852 11.13 30.87 -3.58
C THR A 852 11.93 29.57 -3.51
N THR A 853 11.27 28.44 -3.19
CA THR A 853 11.89 27.11 -3.11
C THR A 853 12.24 26.51 -4.46
N ASP A 854 11.52 26.85 -5.54
CA ASP A 854 11.76 26.34 -6.89
C ASP A 854 13.15 26.74 -7.45
N ASP A 855 13.71 27.85 -6.97
CA ASP A 855 15.01 28.39 -7.39
C ASP A 855 16.17 27.98 -6.45
N MET A 856 15.91 27.23 -5.37
CA MET A 856 16.89 26.90 -4.31
C MET A 856 17.31 25.42 -4.34
N GLN A 857 18.54 25.13 -3.89
CA GLN A 857 18.93 23.74 -3.62
C GLN A 857 18.26 23.25 -2.32
N PRO A 858 17.85 21.96 -2.24
CA PRO A 858 17.17 21.42 -1.05
C PRO A 858 17.93 21.58 0.27
N GLU A 859 19.26 21.54 0.22
CA GLU A 859 20.14 21.69 1.39
C GLU A 859 20.08 23.12 1.95
N ASP A 860 20.14 24.13 1.08
CA ASP A 860 20.07 25.55 1.45
C ASP A 860 18.69 25.90 2.02
N LEU A 861 17.63 25.36 1.40
CA LEU A 861 16.26 25.49 1.91
C LEU A 861 16.11 24.90 3.31
N THR A 862 16.63 23.70 3.52
CA THR A 862 16.59 23.01 4.82
C THR A 862 17.35 23.79 5.89
N ALA A 863 18.50 24.37 5.55
CA ALA A 863 19.27 25.20 6.46
C ALA A 863 18.52 26.49 6.86
N LEU A 864 17.88 27.16 5.90
CA LEU A 864 17.09 28.37 6.14
C LEU A 864 15.85 28.10 7.01
N LEU A 865 15.11 27.03 6.71
CA LEU A 865 13.95 26.63 7.50
C LEU A 865 14.32 26.23 8.93
N ASN A 866 15.37 25.44 9.11
CA ASN A 866 15.82 25.07 10.45
C ASN A 866 16.28 26.28 11.26
N HIS A 867 16.94 27.26 10.61
CA HIS A 867 17.32 28.51 11.26
C HIS A 867 16.07 29.31 11.67
N TYR A 868 15.08 29.44 10.77
CA TYR A 868 13.79 30.07 11.07
C TYR A 868 13.07 29.42 12.25
N PHE A 869 12.88 28.10 12.22
CA PHE A 869 12.18 27.39 13.30
C PHE A 869 12.91 27.47 14.63
N THR A 870 14.24 27.44 14.62
CA THR A 870 15.05 27.58 15.84
C THR A 870 14.79 28.93 16.51
N GLU A 871 14.84 30.02 15.74
CA GLU A 871 14.65 31.38 16.23
C GLU A 871 13.22 31.65 16.69
N MET A 872 12.22 31.20 15.91
CA MET A 872 10.82 31.37 16.28
C MET A 872 10.44 30.55 17.50
N SER A 873 10.95 29.31 17.62
CA SER A 873 10.68 28.46 18.79
C SER A 873 11.28 29.03 20.07
N ALA A 874 12.47 29.64 19.99
CA ALA A 874 13.08 30.33 21.14
C ALA A 874 12.20 31.47 21.64
N ILE A 875 11.66 32.29 20.74
CA ILE A 875 10.72 33.36 21.09
C ILE A 875 9.41 32.79 21.64
N ALA A 876 8.88 31.72 21.05
CA ALA A 876 7.66 31.07 21.52
C ALA A 876 7.77 30.63 23.00
N LEU A 877 8.88 29.99 23.35
CA LEU A 877 9.19 29.55 24.70
C LEU A 877 9.36 30.73 25.67
N GLU A 878 10.03 31.81 25.26
CA GLU A 878 10.22 33.03 26.09
C GLU A 878 8.88 33.64 26.53
N TYR A 879 7.90 33.66 25.63
CA TYR A 879 6.58 34.21 25.91
C TYR A 879 5.64 33.22 26.61
N GLY A 880 6.02 31.93 26.69
CA GLY A 880 5.26 30.87 27.33
C GLY A 880 4.19 30.23 26.42
N ALA A 881 4.41 30.23 25.12
CA ALA A 881 3.55 29.52 24.18
C ALA A 881 3.80 28.01 24.24
N THR A 882 2.74 27.23 24.07
CA THR A 882 2.85 25.79 23.81
C THR A 882 2.94 25.60 22.30
N ILE A 883 4.08 25.06 21.84
CA ILE A 883 4.27 24.69 20.44
C ILE A 883 3.54 23.35 20.21
N ASP A 884 2.55 23.35 19.32
CA ASP A 884 1.81 22.13 18.98
C ASP A 884 2.60 21.33 17.94
N LYS A 885 2.83 21.92 16.76
CA LYS A 885 3.60 21.30 15.68
C LYS A 885 4.02 22.29 14.59
N PHE A 886 4.98 21.85 13.78
CA PHE A 886 5.35 22.45 12.50
C PHE A 886 4.60 21.76 11.36
N ILE A 887 4.09 22.51 10.38
CA ILE A 887 3.32 21.98 9.24
C ILE A 887 3.90 22.57 7.96
N GLY A 888 4.86 21.89 7.33
CA GLY A 888 5.64 22.48 6.24
C GLY A 888 6.47 23.64 6.77
N ASP A 889 6.26 24.84 6.23
CA ASP A 889 6.82 26.13 6.66
C ASP A 889 5.96 26.86 7.72
N ALA A 890 4.79 26.30 8.07
CA ALA A 890 3.88 26.87 9.04
C ALA A 890 4.12 26.43 10.48
N MET A 891 3.77 27.27 11.45
CA MET A 891 3.85 26.98 12.89
C MET A 891 2.46 27.10 13.54
N LEU A 892 2.05 26.05 14.26
CA LEU A 892 0.86 26.04 15.11
C LEU A 892 1.27 26.10 16.59
N MET A 893 0.80 27.12 17.29
CA MET A 893 1.09 27.34 18.70
C MET A 893 -0.16 27.82 19.44
N PHE A 894 -0.21 27.68 20.76
CA PHE A 894 -1.32 28.18 21.54
C PHE A 894 -0.94 28.59 22.96
N PHE A 895 -1.80 29.41 23.56
CA PHE A 895 -1.74 29.82 24.96
C PHE A 895 -3.00 29.41 25.71
N GLY A 896 -2.84 29.18 27.01
CA GLY A 896 -3.92 28.87 27.94
C GLY A 896 -3.97 27.40 28.39
N ASP A 897 -3.02 26.59 27.94
CA ASP A 897 -2.86 25.21 28.38
C ASP A 897 -1.42 24.70 28.11
N PRO A 898 -0.81 23.90 29.01
CA PRO A 898 -1.35 23.44 30.30
C PRO A 898 -1.36 24.52 31.37
N GLU A 899 -0.61 25.62 31.19
CA GLU A 899 -0.65 26.79 32.06
C GLU A 899 -1.41 27.93 31.37
N SER A 900 -2.23 28.64 32.16
CA SER A 900 -2.95 29.83 31.71
C SER A 900 -2.73 30.96 32.72
N LYS A 901 -2.46 32.16 32.23
CA LYS A 901 -2.47 33.40 33.05
C LYS A 901 -3.84 34.09 33.00
N GLY A 902 -4.84 33.39 32.47
CA GLY A 902 -6.18 33.88 32.17
C GLY A 902 -6.30 34.31 30.71
N VAL A 903 -7.46 34.03 30.12
CA VAL A 903 -7.75 34.18 28.68
C VAL A 903 -7.32 35.54 28.09
N LYS A 904 -7.47 36.63 28.85
CA LYS A 904 -7.05 37.97 28.41
C LYS A 904 -5.53 38.13 28.36
N GLU A 905 -4.83 37.67 29.39
CA GLU A 905 -3.36 37.76 29.45
C GLU A 905 -2.72 36.83 28.43
N ASP A 906 -3.26 35.62 28.26
CA ASP A 906 -2.85 34.66 27.24
C ASP A 906 -2.97 35.27 25.83
N ALA A 907 -4.05 36.00 25.55
CA ALA A 907 -4.23 36.72 24.29
C ALA A 907 -3.23 37.88 24.12
N ILE A 908 -2.94 38.62 25.20
CA ILE A 908 -1.95 39.70 25.20
C ILE A 908 -0.54 39.17 24.92
N LEU A 909 -0.14 38.08 25.58
CA LEU A 909 1.17 37.45 25.40
C LEU A 909 1.31 36.89 23.98
N CYS A 910 0.28 36.24 23.45
CA CYS A 910 0.27 35.75 22.08
C CYS A 910 0.47 36.87 21.05
N VAL A 911 -0.22 38.00 21.20
CA VAL A 911 -0.04 39.15 20.31
C VAL A 911 1.34 39.78 20.45
N ARG A 912 1.90 39.87 21.66
CA ARG A 912 3.27 40.39 21.84
C ARG A 912 4.33 39.46 21.24
N MET A 913 4.16 38.14 21.40
CA MET A 913 4.99 37.12 20.78
C MET A 913 4.97 37.25 19.26
N ALA A 914 3.79 37.43 18.66
CA ALA A 914 3.66 37.65 17.21
C ALA A 914 4.50 38.84 16.71
N PHE A 915 4.48 39.95 17.44
CA PHE A 915 5.30 41.12 17.10
C PHE A 915 6.79 40.90 17.34
N ALA A 916 7.18 40.17 18.38
CA ALA A 916 8.57 39.80 18.61
C ALA A 916 9.11 38.90 17.48
N MET A 917 8.31 37.94 17.03
CA MET A 917 8.63 37.07 15.89
C MET A 917 8.73 37.87 14.59
N GLN A 918 7.78 38.78 14.30
CA GLN A 918 7.87 39.66 13.12
C GLN A 918 9.14 40.53 13.15
N LYS A 919 9.50 41.08 14.31
CA LYS A 919 10.74 41.86 14.45
C LYS A 919 12.01 41.02 14.26
N ARG A 920 12.03 39.79 14.77
CA ARG A 920 13.16 38.87 14.54
C ARG A 920 13.24 38.47 13.07
N MET A 921 12.10 38.26 12.42
CA MET A 921 12.01 37.99 11.00
C MET A 921 12.70 39.10 10.18
N GLU A 922 12.41 40.38 10.44
CA GLU A 922 13.11 41.51 9.79
C GLU A 922 14.64 41.47 9.96
N SER A 923 15.13 40.89 11.06
CA SER A 923 16.57 40.73 11.29
C SER A 923 17.13 39.55 10.48
N LEU A 924 16.40 38.42 10.46
CA LEU A 924 16.75 37.26 9.66
C LEU A 924 16.75 37.57 8.16
N GLU A 925 15.80 38.37 7.68
CA GLU A 925 15.77 38.85 6.29
C GLU A 925 17.09 39.55 5.93
N LYS A 926 17.64 40.38 6.83
CA LYS A 926 18.93 41.07 6.62
C LYS A 926 20.11 40.12 6.67
N GLU A 927 20.08 39.14 7.58
CA GLU A 927 21.13 38.13 7.71
C GLU A 927 21.20 37.25 6.45
N TRP A 928 20.06 36.74 5.98
CA TRP A 928 19.97 35.93 4.77
C TRP A 928 20.35 36.72 3.52
N HIS A 929 19.97 38.00 3.44
CA HIS A 929 20.40 38.85 2.34
C HIS A 929 21.93 39.00 2.28
N ARG A 930 22.61 39.13 3.43
CA ARG A 930 24.08 39.13 3.49
C ARG A 930 24.72 37.79 3.10
N MET A 931 23.98 36.69 3.25
CA MET A 931 24.41 35.35 2.84
C MET A 931 24.18 35.09 1.33
N GLY A 932 23.64 36.05 0.59
CA GLY A 932 23.42 35.96 -0.86
C GLY A 932 21.99 35.60 -1.28
N TYR A 933 21.03 35.64 -0.35
CA TYR A 933 19.62 35.36 -0.65
C TYR A 933 18.84 36.66 -0.96
N ASP A 934 18.60 36.91 -2.26
CA ASP A 934 18.03 38.18 -2.76
C ASP A 934 16.51 38.33 -2.60
N LYS A 935 15.80 37.25 -2.24
CA LYS A 935 14.35 37.23 -1.99
C LYS A 935 14.08 36.77 -0.54
N PRO A 936 14.11 37.67 0.45
CA PRO A 936 13.91 37.28 1.86
C PRO A 936 12.45 36.88 2.13
N PHE A 937 12.26 35.80 2.89
CA PHE A 937 10.96 35.30 3.32
C PHE A 937 10.22 36.30 4.21
N LYS A 938 8.88 36.31 4.15
CA LYS A 938 8.04 37.11 5.05
C LYS A 938 7.06 36.23 5.78
N MET A 939 6.91 36.46 7.08
CA MET A 939 5.98 35.70 7.92
C MET A 939 4.61 36.36 7.93
N ARG A 940 3.55 35.55 7.77
CA ARG A 940 2.17 35.94 8.02
C ARG A 940 1.69 35.32 9.32
N VAL A 941 0.82 36.00 10.04
CA VAL A 941 0.31 35.52 11.34
C VAL A 941 -1.20 35.70 11.44
N GLY A 942 -1.88 34.63 11.87
CA GLY A 942 -3.28 34.61 12.23
C GLY A 942 -3.48 34.23 13.70
N ILE A 943 -4.28 35.00 14.44
CA ILE A 943 -4.57 34.73 15.86
C ILE A 943 -6.08 34.69 16.11
N ASN A 944 -6.53 33.65 16.81
CA ASN A 944 -7.91 33.53 17.24
C ASN A 944 -8.02 32.99 18.68
N THR A 945 -8.97 33.53 19.45
CA THR A 945 -9.26 33.08 20.82
C THR A 945 -10.63 32.43 20.88
N GLY A 946 -10.68 31.13 21.18
CA GLY A 946 -11.92 30.35 21.15
C GLY A 946 -11.85 29.05 21.95
N TYR A 947 -12.99 28.37 22.10
CA TYR A 947 -13.03 27.08 22.79
C TYR A 947 -12.53 25.96 21.88
N CYS A 948 -11.41 25.36 22.26
CA CYS A 948 -10.79 24.21 21.61
C CYS A 948 -10.82 23.00 22.57
N ASN A 949 -10.75 21.80 22.02
CA ASN A 949 -10.44 20.61 22.82
C ASN A 949 -8.92 20.43 22.80
N VAL A 950 -8.30 20.38 23.98
CA VAL A 950 -6.85 20.22 24.17
C VAL A 950 -6.58 18.98 25.00
N GLY A 951 -5.54 18.23 24.67
CA GLY A 951 -5.14 17.05 25.42
C GLY A 951 -4.43 16.03 24.55
N ASN A 952 -4.30 14.81 25.06
CA ASN A 952 -3.71 13.69 24.34
C ASN A 952 -4.73 13.14 23.34
N PHE A 953 -4.46 13.31 22.05
CA PHE A 953 -5.22 12.70 20.97
C PHE A 953 -4.40 11.59 20.32
N GLY A 954 -5.02 10.44 20.01
CA GLY A 954 -4.33 9.34 19.36
C GLY A 954 -4.85 7.97 19.78
N SER A 955 -3.97 6.98 19.70
CA SER A 955 -4.22 5.59 20.12
C SER A 955 -3.28 5.20 21.26
N GLU A 956 -3.43 4.01 21.84
CA GLU A 956 -2.52 3.49 22.88
C GLU A 956 -1.05 3.41 22.43
N VAL A 957 -0.79 3.43 21.11
CA VAL A 957 0.54 3.28 20.51
C VAL A 957 1.18 4.63 20.16
N ARG A 958 0.38 5.67 19.87
CA ARG A 958 0.87 7.01 19.49
C ARG A 958 -0.12 8.07 19.94
N MET A 959 0.35 9.00 20.77
CA MET A 959 -0.42 10.11 21.32
C MET A 959 0.28 11.44 21.02
N ASP A 960 -0.46 12.40 20.49
CA ASP A 960 -0.02 13.77 20.30
C ASP A 960 -0.78 14.68 21.28
N TYR A 961 -0.06 15.52 22.03
CA TYR A 961 -0.68 16.59 22.78
C TYR A 961 -0.98 17.76 21.85
N THR A 962 -2.25 17.95 21.47
CA THR A 962 -2.62 18.89 20.41
C THR A 962 -3.96 19.56 20.69
N ILE A 963 -4.30 20.59 19.90
CA ILE A 963 -5.59 21.27 19.95
C ILE A 963 -6.44 20.94 18.74
N ILE A 964 -7.73 20.65 18.96
CA ILE A 964 -8.70 20.38 17.89
C ILE A 964 -9.94 21.25 18.08
N GLY A 965 -10.42 21.84 16.99
CA GLY A 965 -11.69 22.58 16.97
C GLY A 965 -11.80 23.55 15.80
N GLY A 966 -13.03 24.00 15.52
CA GLY A 966 -13.28 24.99 14.46
C GLY A 966 -12.54 26.31 14.67
N GLU A 967 -12.20 26.64 15.91
CA GLU A 967 -11.46 27.85 16.28
C GLU A 967 -9.98 27.80 15.84
N VAL A 968 -9.39 26.60 15.71
CA VAL A 968 -8.03 26.40 15.16
C VAL A 968 -8.02 26.69 13.66
N ASN A 969 -9.03 26.17 12.95
CA ASN A 969 -9.19 26.43 11.51
C ASN A 969 -9.42 27.92 11.22
N LEU A 970 -10.10 28.65 12.13
CA LEU A 970 -10.27 30.08 11.99
C LEU A 970 -8.93 30.84 12.06
N ALA A 971 -8.04 30.48 12.99
CA ALA A 971 -6.69 31.07 13.08
C ALA A 971 -5.90 30.86 11.79
N ALA A 972 -5.91 29.63 11.24
CA ALA A 972 -5.24 29.32 9.97
C ALA A 972 -5.81 30.11 8.78
N ARG A 973 -7.13 30.38 8.76
CA ARG A 973 -7.75 31.20 7.70
C ARG A 973 -7.43 32.68 7.83
N LEU A 974 -7.30 33.18 9.06
CA LEU A 974 -6.86 34.56 9.31
C LEU A 974 -5.40 34.76 8.88
N GLU A 975 -4.54 33.78 9.16
CA GLU A 975 -3.15 33.78 8.68
C GLU A 975 -3.10 33.91 7.15
N GLY A 976 -3.80 33.03 6.41
CA GLY A 976 -3.75 33.02 4.95
C GLY A 976 -4.26 34.31 4.28
N GLN A 977 -4.99 35.14 5.03
CA GLN A 977 -5.47 36.46 4.58
C GLN A 977 -4.67 37.64 5.15
N ALA A 978 -3.71 37.39 6.04
CA ALA A 978 -2.85 38.42 6.58
C ALA A 978 -1.92 38.97 5.48
N ASP A 979 -1.64 40.27 5.53
CA ASP A 979 -0.62 40.87 4.68
C ASP A 979 0.77 40.29 5.03
N PRO A 980 1.72 40.28 4.09
CA PRO A 980 3.07 39.78 4.35
C PRO A 980 3.77 40.64 5.42
N GLY A 981 4.25 40.02 6.51
CA GLY A 981 4.75 40.74 7.69
C GLY A 981 3.64 41.24 8.62
N GLY A 982 2.39 40.87 8.35
CA GLY A 982 1.20 41.32 9.09
C GLY A 982 0.71 40.30 10.12
N VAL A 983 -0.08 40.81 11.06
CA VAL A 983 -0.79 40.02 12.08
C VAL A 983 -2.30 40.31 11.94
N LEU A 984 -3.09 39.28 11.64
CA LEU A 984 -4.54 39.36 11.51
C LEU A 984 -5.23 38.61 12.66
N ILE A 985 -6.18 39.25 13.33
CA ILE A 985 -6.86 38.66 14.50
C ILE A 985 -8.38 38.65 14.36
N SER A 986 -9.05 37.73 15.05
CA SER A 986 -10.52 37.68 15.10
C SER A 986 -11.11 38.78 15.99
N SER A 987 -12.42 39.04 15.85
CA SER A 987 -13.19 39.91 16.74
C SER A 987 -13.07 39.53 18.22
N GLU A 988 -13.06 38.23 18.50
CA GLU A 988 -12.94 37.66 19.84
C GLU A 988 -11.59 38.02 20.45
N THR A 989 -10.49 37.81 19.72
CA THR A 989 -9.15 38.20 20.18
C THR A 989 -9.04 39.71 20.31
N TYR A 990 -9.54 40.49 19.33
CA TYR A 990 -9.50 41.95 19.37
C TYR A 990 -10.18 42.50 20.62
N SER A 991 -11.33 41.95 21.02
CA SER A 991 -12.04 42.37 22.23
C SER A 991 -11.20 42.26 23.51
N LEU A 992 -10.25 41.31 23.54
CA LEU A 992 -9.34 41.06 24.67
C LEU A 992 -8.11 41.98 24.64
N VAL A 993 -7.59 42.28 23.45
CA VAL A 993 -6.31 42.99 23.27
C VAL A 993 -6.42 44.44 22.81
N GLN A 994 -7.62 44.96 22.48
CA GLN A 994 -7.87 46.33 21.98
C GLN A 994 -7.24 47.46 22.84
N GLY A 995 -6.95 47.19 24.12
CA GLY A 995 -6.27 48.12 25.01
C GLY A 995 -4.77 48.31 24.72
N ILE A 996 -4.13 47.33 24.08
CA ILE A 996 -2.68 47.28 23.82
C ILE A 996 -2.31 47.31 22.33
N VAL A 997 -3.28 47.39 21.43
CA VAL A 997 -3.06 47.36 19.97
C VAL A 997 -3.74 48.52 19.26
N ASN A 998 -3.14 48.99 18.18
CA ASN A 998 -3.81 49.78 17.15
C ASN A 998 -4.18 48.83 16.00
N ALA A 999 -5.47 48.73 15.67
CA ALA A 999 -5.96 47.79 14.67
C ALA A 999 -6.87 48.47 13.64
N GLU A 1000 -6.82 47.96 12.40
CA GLU A 1000 -7.69 48.34 11.30
C GLU A 1000 -8.69 47.21 11.03
N GLU A 1001 -9.97 47.55 10.93
CA GLU A 1001 -11.03 46.59 10.59
C GLU A 1001 -10.95 46.24 9.09
N ARG A 1002 -10.95 44.95 8.75
CA ARG A 1002 -10.89 44.45 7.36
C ARG A 1002 -12.26 44.07 6.82
N GLU A 1003 -12.36 43.55 5.59
CA GLU A 1003 -13.64 43.04 5.10
C GLU A 1003 -14.04 41.74 5.82
N ALA A 1004 -15.33 41.59 6.12
CA ALA A 1004 -15.84 40.41 6.79
C ALA A 1004 -15.69 39.16 5.90
N ILE A 1005 -15.26 38.05 6.50
CA ILE A 1005 -14.95 36.81 5.79
C ILE A 1005 -15.97 35.71 6.12
N SER A 1006 -16.37 34.94 5.11
CA SER A 1006 -17.21 33.75 5.29
C SER A 1006 -16.34 32.50 5.36
N VAL A 1007 -16.43 31.74 6.45
CA VAL A 1007 -15.64 30.54 6.66
C VAL A 1007 -16.53 29.31 6.54
N LYS A 1008 -16.15 28.37 5.66
CA LYS A 1008 -16.86 27.10 5.47
C LYS A 1008 -16.94 26.35 6.81
N GLY A 1009 -18.17 26.12 7.29
CA GLY A 1009 -18.44 25.49 8.60
C GLY A 1009 -18.82 26.45 9.73
N ILE A 1010 -18.68 27.77 9.54
CA ILE A 1010 -19.14 28.80 10.49
C ILE A 1010 -20.31 29.56 9.86
N ARG A 1011 -21.48 29.54 10.51
CA ARG A 1011 -22.73 30.14 9.96
C ARG A 1011 -22.73 31.68 9.92
N ARG A 1012 -21.84 32.34 10.65
CA ARG A 1012 -21.72 33.80 10.72
C ARG A 1012 -20.48 34.30 10.00
N ALA A 1013 -20.55 35.49 9.39
CA ALA A 1013 -19.36 36.17 8.90
C ALA A 1013 -18.46 36.57 10.08
N ILE A 1014 -17.15 36.38 9.94
CA ILE A 1014 -16.15 36.79 10.94
C ILE A 1014 -15.56 38.11 10.50
N GLN A 1015 -15.42 39.04 11.44
CA GLN A 1015 -14.85 40.37 11.22
C GLN A 1015 -13.36 40.38 11.63
N PRO A 1016 -12.41 40.41 10.68
CA PRO A 1016 -10.98 40.42 11.01
C PRO A 1016 -10.48 41.83 11.33
N TYR A 1017 -9.43 41.90 12.15
CA TYR A 1017 -8.71 43.12 12.51
C TYR A 1017 -7.22 42.94 12.22
N ALA A 1018 -6.66 43.80 11.36
CA ALA A 1018 -5.23 43.83 11.10
C ALA A 1018 -4.54 44.70 12.15
N ILE A 1019 -3.53 44.15 12.84
CA ILE A 1019 -2.82 44.87 13.88
C ILE A 1019 -1.67 45.66 13.27
N MET A 1020 -1.72 46.99 13.42
CA MET A 1020 -0.75 47.92 12.83
C MET A 1020 0.43 48.18 13.76
N SER A 1021 0.20 48.22 15.08
CA SER A 1021 1.25 48.43 16.09
C SER A 1021 0.75 48.11 17.51
N LEU A 1022 1.69 47.86 18.43
CA LEU A 1022 1.42 47.84 19.86
C LEU A 1022 1.31 49.29 20.40
N ARG A 1023 0.36 49.52 21.30
CA ARG A 1023 0.23 50.78 22.05
C ARG A 1023 1.29 50.81 23.15
N ASN A 1024 2.15 51.82 23.13
CA ASN A 1024 3.15 52.02 24.17
C ASN A 1024 2.46 52.42 25.49
N GLY A 1025 2.31 51.47 26.41
CA GLY A 1025 2.00 51.71 27.82
C GLY A 1025 3.23 51.48 28.66
N GLU A 1026 3.80 52.59 29.17
CA GLU A 1026 4.81 52.76 30.23
C GLU A 1026 5.67 51.54 30.61
N GLY A 1027 6.96 51.57 30.23
CA GLY A 1027 7.98 50.73 30.87
C GLY A 1027 9.07 50.09 30.01
N VAL A 1028 9.43 50.62 28.84
CA VAL A 1028 10.74 50.30 28.22
C VAL A 1028 11.33 51.57 27.62
N GLU A 1029 11.96 52.36 28.48
CA GLU A 1029 12.82 53.47 28.08
C GLU A 1029 14.27 53.01 28.22
N LYS A 1030 14.91 52.70 27.07
CA LYS A 1030 16.32 52.85 26.70
C LYS A 1030 16.71 51.80 25.66
N ASP A 1031 16.55 52.13 24.37
CA ASP A 1031 17.61 51.94 23.36
C ASP A 1031 17.26 52.60 22.02
N ARG A 1032 17.01 53.91 22.04
CA ARG A 1032 16.67 54.67 20.82
C ARG A 1032 17.81 55.48 20.21
N ASN A 1033 19.08 55.19 20.53
CA ASN A 1033 20.20 56.04 20.07
C ASN A 1033 21.45 55.31 19.54
N GLN A 1034 21.38 54.05 19.10
CA GLN A 1034 22.56 53.31 18.66
C GLN A 1034 22.75 53.21 17.14
N THR A 1035 21.74 53.56 16.33
CA THR A 1035 21.87 53.52 14.85
C THR A 1035 21.28 54.77 14.20
N ILE A 1036 22.00 55.32 13.22
CA ILE A 1036 21.51 56.39 12.34
C ILE A 1036 21.14 55.75 11.01
N THR A 1037 19.86 55.83 10.65
CA THR A 1037 19.37 55.28 9.39
C THR A 1037 18.60 56.34 8.62
N HIS A 1038 18.96 56.54 7.34
CA HIS A 1038 18.29 57.46 6.43
C HIS A 1038 18.13 56.83 5.05
N TYR A 1039 16.92 56.85 4.53
CA TYR A 1039 16.58 56.30 3.21
C TYR A 1039 15.95 57.39 2.34
N GLN A 1040 16.57 57.67 1.19
CA GLN A 1040 15.95 58.45 0.12
C GLN A 1040 16.28 57.84 -1.24
N LYS A 1041 15.49 58.17 -2.27
CA LYS A 1041 15.71 57.63 -3.63
C LYS A 1041 17.14 57.91 -4.12
N GLY A 1042 17.95 56.85 -4.23
CA GLY A 1042 19.33 56.90 -4.71
C GLY A 1042 20.40 57.12 -3.64
N VAL A 1043 20.04 57.22 -2.35
CA VAL A 1043 20.98 57.29 -1.23
C VAL A 1043 20.44 56.55 0.00
N ASP A 1044 21.18 55.55 0.44
CA ASP A 1044 20.90 54.81 1.67
C ASP A 1044 22.08 55.00 2.65
N ILE A 1045 21.79 55.53 3.84
CA ILE A 1045 22.78 55.76 4.89
C ILE A 1045 22.40 54.91 6.10
N PHE A 1046 23.30 54.02 6.49
CA PHE A 1046 23.21 53.24 7.72
C PHE A 1046 24.52 53.38 8.49
N VAL A 1047 24.44 53.86 9.72
CA VAL A 1047 25.58 54.00 10.63
C VAL A 1047 25.25 53.33 11.94
N ASP A 1048 26.04 52.33 12.30
CA ASP A 1048 26.01 51.69 13.60
C ASP A 1048 27.02 52.38 14.51
N LEU A 1049 26.54 53.00 15.58
CA LEU A 1049 27.39 53.73 16.50
C LEU A 1049 28.12 52.78 17.45
N GLU A 1050 27.66 51.56 17.70
CA GLU A 1050 28.32 50.62 18.61
C GLU A 1050 29.64 50.09 18.06
N LEU A 1051 29.73 49.97 16.73
CA LEU A 1051 30.92 49.49 16.04
C LEU A 1051 32.00 50.56 15.85
N LEU A 1052 31.75 51.80 16.25
CA LEU A 1052 32.64 52.93 16.04
C LEU A 1052 33.09 53.54 17.37
N ASN A 1053 34.40 53.66 17.56
CA ASN A 1053 34.97 54.44 18.66
C ASN A 1053 34.88 55.96 18.39
N GLU A 1054 35.23 56.81 19.37
CA GLU A 1054 35.11 58.27 19.21
C GLU A 1054 35.92 58.84 18.03
N GLU A 1055 37.15 58.37 17.80
CA GLU A 1055 37.98 58.81 16.65
C GLU A 1055 37.37 58.38 15.31
N GLU A 1056 36.81 57.18 15.24
CA GLU A 1056 36.16 56.65 14.03
C GLU A 1056 34.84 57.37 13.73
N ARG A 1057 34.08 57.77 14.77
CA ARG A 1057 32.87 58.58 14.62
C ARG A 1057 33.20 59.98 14.08
N GLU A 1058 34.28 60.60 14.56
CA GLU A 1058 34.74 61.91 14.09
C GLU A 1058 35.27 61.84 12.65
N ALA A 1059 36.03 60.79 12.32
CA ALA A 1059 36.50 60.52 10.96
C ALA A 1059 35.34 60.27 9.98
N LEU A 1060 34.33 59.50 10.38
CA LEU A 1060 33.13 59.25 9.58
C LEU A 1060 32.32 60.53 9.36
N SER A 1061 32.14 61.34 10.40
CA SER A 1061 31.47 62.64 10.33
C SER A 1061 32.15 63.56 9.30
N ASN A 1062 33.49 63.70 9.38
CA ASN A 1062 34.26 64.50 8.42
C ASN A 1062 34.16 63.98 6.98
N ARG A 1063 34.08 62.66 6.81
CA ARG A 1063 33.97 62.01 5.50
C ARG A 1063 32.59 62.23 4.87
N LEU A 1064 31.52 62.13 5.66
CA LEU A 1064 30.16 62.46 5.24
C LEU A 1064 30.02 63.94 4.88
N ASP A 1065 30.69 64.82 5.61
CA ASP A 1065 30.69 66.26 5.36
C ASP A 1065 31.44 66.63 4.05
N ASN A 1066 32.51 65.90 3.72
CA ASN A 1066 33.21 66.02 2.43
C ASN A 1066 32.37 65.48 1.26
N ILE A 1067 31.72 64.34 1.44
CA ILE A 1067 30.78 63.79 0.43
C ILE A 1067 29.63 64.77 0.19
N ALA A 1068 29.09 65.39 1.24
CA ALA A 1068 28.06 66.42 1.12
C ALA A 1068 28.55 67.65 0.34
N LYS A 1069 29.82 68.07 0.53
CA LYS A 1069 30.43 69.17 -0.24
C LYS A 1069 30.68 68.82 -1.71
N ASP A 1070 31.05 67.57 -2.00
CA ASP A 1070 31.28 67.11 -3.38
C ASP A 1070 29.97 66.87 -4.16
N LEU A 1071 28.86 66.61 -3.46
CA LEU A 1071 27.51 66.52 -4.05
C LEU A 1071 26.92 67.89 -4.44
N VAL A 1072 27.49 69.00 -3.97
CA VAL A 1072 27.03 70.38 -4.25
C VAL A 1072 27.91 71.08 -5.30
N LYS A 1073 28.97 70.43 -5.80
CA LYS A 1073 29.72 70.85 -6.99
C LYS A 1073 29.13 70.25 -8.25
#